data_AF-A0A1R3RAY6-F1
#
_entry.id   AF-A0A1R3RAY6-F1
#
_cell.length_a   1.000
_cell.length_b   1.000
_cell.length_c   1.000
_cell.angle_alpha   90.00
_cell.angle_beta   90.00
_cell.angle_gamma   90.00
#
_symmetry.space_group_name_H-M   'P 1'
#
loop_
_entity.id
_entity.type
_entity.pdbx_description
1 polymer ?
#
loop_
_entity_poly.entity_id
_entity_poly.type
_entity_poly.pdbx_seq_one_letter_code
_entity_poly.pdbx_strand_id
1 'polypeptide(L)'
;MAMICGLTTVASVVAFTCAIIALILGALSWSRTASLFLPFPQWIPVITTLFPPITALALYLANRLSSTARADNAHSLNHWQRLFPIADHLHSIISTIIATVALAYLYPENILTCRLEQEWQEYFRSKDAQPIRTIQDEFRCCGFRSIHDRAWPFKDRTHGDDACEVQLGYGQSCLVPWMQQQQSASWMVFAAAVLTLLMKVAFYQAMRNRTSWMNTQFGRQAPERQRITHGDTADDAEGGRHGTFLPRAHPRYDNEWNERQQPTMGPRSKGLKVFSSRSRTGCRTCRARRIKCDETPGSSCTNCTSTGRTCDGYPIFQLPAKARFRPGLRHIDINLPGMTSDERRCLAFFQNHTMPMMTGLFDSELWQRIVLQMSQAEPSVGHAVAALGALHEDDEMMSGAVVKKSQSKDYRLFALEQYGRAITALRQRLGSNDPQLRVTALVCCIIFIFFEFFQENYRSAVLHLRNGVYILVQNTGPQARSSILTRLETSTAETALIRTFAHLTVQAAHFDSSDSVIKLHPSDMHLAEFQYDGLELESLQDAKDKLDPMINNMVRFWPRCEAALRDHSTDYAALCLEQQTQYTNLQHHIRAFETFLSRYRPTTAKETRSIDIICLYQIILTTGIESFLELRETAYDQYQDEWKRAVNLAEKIITSFKTERADNHLPNVVSDLGVLLPLVWVGFKCRDVEIRARVLGLFQSWSHREGPHDSTVLFYQVRETAAIEREAAGQDGYAVLFYALSDPEARELQMQQRVFTMDEK
;
A
#
# COMPACT_ATOMS: atom_id res chain seq x y z
N MET A 1 36.52 -0.95 7.19
CA MET A 1 36.29 -2.37 6.87
C MET A 1 36.32 -3.30 8.08
N ALA A 2 37.13 -3.08 9.12
CA ALA A 2 37.18 -3.96 10.31
C ALA A 2 35.88 -4.01 11.15
N MET A 3 35.15 -2.89 11.28
CA MET A 3 33.87 -2.86 12.03
C MET A 3 32.71 -3.60 11.34
N ILE A 4 32.79 -3.75 10.01
CA ILE A 4 31.72 -4.32 9.17
C ILE A 4 31.79 -5.85 9.17
N CYS A 5 32.99 -6.40 9.26
CA CYS A 5 33.21 -7.82 9.50
C CYS A 5 32.75 -8.25 10.91
N GLY A 6 32.72 -7.30 11.87
CA GLY A 6 32.26 -7.53 13.25
C GLY A 6 30.74 -7.65 13.41
N LEU A 7 29.94 -6.88 12.67
CA LEU A 7 28.47 -6.90 12.81
C LEU A 7 27.82 -8.15 12.19
N THR A 8 28.35 -8.64 11.07
CA THR A 8 27.89 -9.89 10.45
C THR A 8 28.27 -11.11 11.26
N THR A 9 29.43 -11.09 11.92
CA THR A 9 29.86 -12.14 12.84
C THR A 9 29.00 -12.16 14.10
N VAL A 10 28.72 -11.01 14.74
CA VAL A 10 27.84 -10.95 15.92
C VAL A 10 26.43 -11.45 15.61
N ALA A 11 25.82 -11.03 14.50
CA ALA A 11 24.48 -11.49 14.11
C ALA A 11 24.45 -13.01 13.83
N SER A 12 25.49 -13.54 13.18
CA SER A 12 25.62 -14.98 12.94
C SER A 12 25.82 -15.78 14.23
N VAL A 13 26.59 -15.24 15.19
CA VAL A 13 26.80 -15.83 16.51
C VAL A 13 25.49 -15.85 17.30
N VAL A 14 24.74 -14.73 17.31
CA VAL A 14 23.43 -14.67 17.97
C VAL A 14 22.44 -15.68 17.35
N ALA A 15 22.35 -15.74 16.02
CA ALA A 15 21.49 -16.71 15.33
C ALA A 15 21.88 -18.16 15.67
N PHE A 16 23.18 -18.46 15.69
CA PHE A 16 23.69 -19.78 16.05
C PHE A 16 23.39 -20.14 17.52
N THR A 17 23.55 -19.19 18.44
CA THR A 17 23.18 -19.40 19.85
C THR A 17 21.69 -19.63 20.03
N CYS A 18 20.82 -18.88 19.35
CA CYS A 18 19.37 -19.10 19.38
C CYS A 18 18.99 -20.48 18.82
N ALA A 19 19.65 -20.93 17.74
CA ALA A 19 19.42 -22.25 17.16
C ALA A 19 19.83 -23.38 18.12
N ILE A 20 20.96 -23.24 18.81
CA ILE A 20 21.41 -24.20 19.84
C ILE A 20 20.41 -24.24 21.00
N ILE A 21 19.97 -23.09 21.50
CA ILE A 21 19.00 -23.01 22.60
C ILE A 21 17.68 -23.69 22.19
N ALA A 22 17.16 -23.39 20.99
CA ALA A 22 15.94 -24.00 20.48
C ALA A 22 16.08 -25.53 20.30
N LEU A 23 17.23 -26.01 19.84
CA LEU A 23 17.53 -27.43 19.72
C LEU A 23 17.57 -28.13 21.09
N ILE A 24 18.22 -27.52 22.09
CA ILE A 24 18.28 -28.05 23.45
C ILE A 24 16.86 -28.12 24.06
N LEU A 25 16.06 -27.07 23.92
CA LEU A 25 14.69 -27.04 24.42
C LEU A 25 13.81 -28.10 23.74
N GLY A 26 13.92 -28.25 22.42
CA GLY A 26 13.21 -29.31 21.68
C GLY A 26 13.61 -30.71 22.16
N ALA A 27 14.92 -30.97 22.30
CA ALA A 27 15.44 -32.26 22.73
C ALA A 27 15.06 -32.60 24.18
N LEU A 28 15.12 -31.63 25.09
CA LEU A 28 14.67 -31.80 26.47
C LEU A 28 13.16 -32.08 26.54
N SER A 29 12.36 -31.36 25.75
CA SER A 29 10.93 -31.61 25.66
C SER A 29 10.65 -33.01 25.12
N TRP A 30 11.35 -33.44 24.08
CA TRP A 30 11.20 -34.78 23.50
C TRP A 30 11.55 -35.85 24.54
N SER A 31 12.71 -35.72 25.18
CA SER A 31 13.17 -36.65 26.22
C SER A 31 12.14 -36.80 27.33
N ARG A 32 11.63 -35.69 27.89
CA ARG A 32 10.60 -35.73 28.95
C ARG A 32 9.29 -36.33 28.48
N THR A 33 8.88 -36.01 27.25
CA THR A 33 7.63 -36.53 26.67
C THR A 33 7.69 -38.04 26.46
N ALA A 34 8.86 -38.58 26.12
CA ALA A 34 9.09 -40.01 25.97
C ALA A 34 9.27 -40.72 27.32
N SER A 35 10.02 -40.14 28.27
CA SER A 35 10.35 -40.80 29.54
C SER A 35 9.21 -40.78 30.56
N LEU A 36 8.36 -39.74 30.54
CA LEU A 36 7.27 -39.54 31.49
C LEU A 36 5.88 -39.83 30.90
N PHE A 37 5.82 -40.43 29.71
CA PHE A 37 4.58 -40.79 29.01
C PHE A 37 3.56 -39.65 28.96
N LEU A 38 4.06 -38.45 28.67
CA LEU A 38 3.22 -37.26 28.62
C LEU A 38 2.22 -37.39 27.45
N PRO A 39 0.93 -37.01 27.62
CA PRO A 39 -0.07 -37.02 26.55
C PRO A 39 0.16 -35.85 25.59
N PHE A 40 1.37 -35.76 25.04
CA PHE A 40 1.82 -34.75 24.10
C PHE A 40 2.33 -35.47 22.85
N PRO A 41 1.76 -35.23 21.65
CA PRO A 41 2.10 -36.00 20.46
C PRO A 41 3.60 -35.98 20.17
N GLN A 42 4.24 -37.17 20.15
CA GLN A 42 5.70 -37.33 20.06
C GLN A 42 6.30 -36.64 18.81
N TRP A 43 5.55 -36.52 17.72
CA TRP A 43 6.01 -35.85 16.51
C TRP A 43 6.26 -34.34 16.71
N ILE A 44 5.57 -33.69 17.64
CA ILE A 44 5.69 -32.23 17.88
C ILE A 44 7.09 -31.87 18.40
N PRO A 45 7.58 -32.43 19.54
CA PRO A 45 8.91 -32.10 20.02
C PRO A 45 10.02 -32.62 19.07
N VAL A 46 9.79 -33.70 18.33
CA VAL A 46 10.71 -34.19 17.28
C VAL A 46 10.91 -33.14 16.19
N ILE A 47 9.82 -32.66 15.57
CA ILE A 47 9.91 -31.64 14.51
C ILE A 47 10.51 -30.34 15.06
N THR A 48 10.13 -29.96 16.28
CA THR A 48 10.67 -28.77 16.96
C THR A 48 12.18 -28.85 17.21
N THR A 49 12.73 -30.05 17.40
CA THR A 49 14.17 -30.27 17.56
C THR A 49 14.92 -30.16 16.23
N LEU A 50 14.31 -30.63 15.13
CA LEU A 50 14.94 -30.67 13.80
C LEU A 50 14.88 -29.35 13.04
N PHE A 51 13.88 -28.52 13.30
CA PHE A 51 13.66 -27.28 12.53
C PHE A 51 14.76 -26.22 12.73
N PRO A 52 15.19 -25.88 13.96
CA PRO A 52 16.24 -24.87 14.17
C PRO A 52 17.54 -25.10 13.39
N PRO A 53 18.15 -26.31 13.35
CA PRO A 53 19.36 -26.53 12.57
C PRO A 53 19.11 -26.48 11.06
N ILE A 54 17.94 -26.93 10.58
CA ILE A 54 17.55 -26.81 9.16
C ILE A 54 17.45 -25.33 8.77
N THR A 55 16.81 -24.51 9.60
CA THR A 55 16.71 -23.07 9.37
C THR A 55 18.10 -22.45 9.35
N ALA A 56 18.95 -22.72 10.34
CA ALA A 56 20.31 -22.16 10.41
C ALA A 56 21.15 -22.53 9.16
N LEU A 57 21.05 -23.78 8.70
CA LEU A 57 21.72 -24.26 7.49
C LEU A 57 21.18 -23.57 6.23
N ALA A 58 19.87 -23.44 6.09
CA ALA A 58 19.24 -22.76 4.96
C ALA A 58 19.66 -21.28 4.88
N LEU A 59 19.69 -20.59 6.03
CA LEU A 59 20.15 -19.21 6.13
C LEU A 59 21.63 -19.06 5.76
N TYR A 60 22.47 -19.99 6.21
CA TYR A 60 23.89 -20.02 5.85
C TYR A 60 24.11 -20.23 4.34
N LEU A 61 23.39 -21.18 3.74
CA LEU A 61 23.47 -21.47 2.30
C LEU A 61 22.96 -20.30 1.46
N ALA A 62 21.85 -19.66 1.84
CA ALA A 62 21.33 -18.48 1.14
C ALA A 62 22.32 -17.29 1.16
N ASN A 63 22.99 -17.08 2.30
CA ASN A 63 24.01 -16.05 2.45
C ASN A 63 25.29 -16.35 1.63
N ARG A 64 25.66 -17.63 1.46
CA ARG A 64 26.78 -18.05 0.61
C ARG A 64 26.45 -17.94 -0.87
N LEU A 65 25.29 -18.42 -1.30
CA LEU A 65 24.85 -18.38 -2.70
C LEU A 65 24.68 -16.95 -3.23
N SER A 66 24.16 -16.04 -2.39
CA SER A 66 24.10 -14.60 -2.73
C SER A 66 25.48 -13.94 -2.87
N SER A 67 26.51 -14.46 -2.19
CA SER A 67 27.88 -13.97 -2.34
C SER A 67 28.63 -14.54 -3.56
N THR A 68 28.25 -15.72 -4.04
CA THR A 68 28.90 -16.42 -5.16
C THR A 68 28.25 -16.20 -6.53
N ALA A 69 27.14 -15.48 -6.62
CA ALA A 69 26.43 -15.15 -7.86
C ALA A 69 27.18 -14.16 -8.79
N ARG A 70 28.53 -14.21 -8.79
CA ARG A 70 29.44 -13.46 -9.66
C ARG A 70 30.14 -14.35 -10.72
N ALA A 71 29.77 -15.62 -10.87
CA ALA A 71 30.42 -16.51 -11.85
C ALA A 71 29.42 -17.43 -12.60
N ASP A 72 29.10 -17.02 -13.83
CA ASP A 72 28.94 -17.76 -15.10
C ASP A 72 28.06 -19.02 -15.25
N ASN A 73 27.39 -19.57 -14.24
CA ASN A 73 26.57 -20.79 -14.44
C ASN A 73 25.08 -20.60 -14.13
N ALA A 74 24.34 -19.98 -15.07
CA ALA A 74 22.96 -19.54 -14.89
C ALA A 74 21.85 -20.60 -15.13
N HIS A 75 22.15 -21.77 -15.71
CA HIS A 75 21.08 -22.70 -16.11
C HIS A 75 20.62 -23.70 -15.01
N SER A 76 21.48 -24.14 -14.08
CA SER A 76 21.09 -25.13 -13.04
C SER A 76 20.58 -24.49 -11.73
N LEU A 77 20.89 -23.21 -11.49
CA LEU A 77 20.44 -22.47 -10.30
C LEU A 77 18.96 -22.07 -10.32
N ASN A 78 18.32 -22.08 -11.49
CA ASN A 78 16.93 -21.64 -11.68
C ASN A 78 15.89 -22.50 -10.95
N HIS A 79 16.13 -23.80 -10.74
CA HIS A 79 15.18 -24.67 -10.04
C HIS A 79 15.22 -24.42 -8.52
N TRP A 80 16.41 -24.36 -7.93
CA TRP A 80 16.59 -24.12 -6.50
C TRP A 80 16.15 -22.71 -6.08
N GLN A 81 16.31 -21.70 -6.94
CA GLN A 81 15.81 -20.35 -6.71
C GLN A 81 14.27 -20.27 -6.64
N ARG A 82 13.55 -21.14 -7.36
CA ARG A 82 12.07 -21.20 -7.31
C ARG A 82 11.54 -22.01 -6.13
N LEU A 83 12.25 -23.07 -5.72
CA LEU A 83 11.83 -23.93 -4.62
C LEU A 83 12.16 -23.36 -3.24
N PHE A 84 13.26 -22.62 -3.11
CA PHE A 84 13.72 -22.09 -1.81
C PHE A 84 12.68 -21.17 -1.11
N PRO A 85 12.02 -20.21 -1.80
CA PRO A 85 10.99 -19.38 -1.18
C PRO A 85 9.78 -20.20 -0.72
N ILE A 86 9.37 -21.19 -1.51
CA ILE A 86 8.22 -22.06 -1.19
C ILE A 86 8.52 -22.89 0.05
N ALA A 87 9.69 -23.53 0.10
CA ALA A 87 10.14 -24.31 1.25
C ALA A 87 10.29 -23.44 2.51
N ASP A 88 10.80 -22.22 2.38
CA ASP A 88 10.92 -21.27 3.49
C ASP A 88 9.55 -20.87 4.06
N HIS A 89 8.58 -20.56 3.19
CA HIS A 89 7.22 -20.24 3.62
C HIS A 89 6.54 -21.41 4.33
N LEU A 90 6.66 -22.63 3.79
CA LEU A 90 6.12 -23.84 4.42
C LEU A 90 6.74 -24.08 5.80
N HIS A 91 8.05 -23.87 5.95
CA HIS A 91 8.74 -24.00 7.24
C HIS A 91 8.21 -22.99 8.27
N SER A 92 7.95 -21.73 7.88
CA SER A 92 7.37 -20.70 8.76
C SER A 92 5.94 -21.06 9.19
N ILE A 93 5.14 -21.58 8.26
CA ILE A 93 3.76 -22.01 8.55
C ILE A 93 3.78 -23.16 9.55
N ILE A 94 4.60 -24.19 9.33
CA ILE A 94 4.69 -25.36 10.22
C ILE A 94 5.17 -24.94 11.62
N SER A 95 6.16 -24.04 11.73
CA SER A 95 6.62 -23.53 13.03
C SER A 95 5.53 -22.78 13.80
N THR A 96 4.69 -22.02 13.07
CA THR A 96 3.55 -21.31 13.66
C THR A 96 2.46 -22.27 14.14
N ILE A 97 2.20 -23.33 13.35
CA ILE A 97 1.27 -24.40 13.75
C ILE A 97 1.77 -25.08 15.03
N ILE A 98 3.04 -25.45 15.10
CA ILE A 98 3.66 -26.06 16.28
C ILE A 98 3.52 -25.16 17.52
N ALA A 99 3.82 -23.87 17.41
CA ALA A 99 3.66 -22.93 18.51
C ALA A 99 2.20 -22.82 18.98
N THR A 100 1.25 -22.81 18.04
CA THR A 100 -0.18 -22.75 18.33
C THR A 100 -0.68 -24.04 18.99
N VAL A 101 -0.23 -25.20 18.52
CA VAL A 101 -0.58 -26.49 19.13
C VAL A 101 0.01 -26.57 20.53
N ALA A 102 1.27 -26.18 20.75
CA ALA A 102 1.88 -26.16 22.08
C ALA A 102 1.07 -25.30 23.08
N LEU A 103 0.54 -24.15 22.65
CA LEU A 103 -0.36 -23.32 23.47
C LEU A 103 -1.66 -24.03 23.84
N ALA A 104 -2.22 -24.85 22.95
CA ALA A 104 -3.42 -25.64 23.24
C ALA A 104 -3.18 -26.78 24.26
N TYR A 105 -1.93 -27.13 24.55
CA TYR A 105 -1.54 -28.05 25.63
C TYR A 105 -1.12 -27.30 26.91
N LEU A 106 -1.13 -25.95 26.88
CA LEU A 106 -0.91 -25.10 28.05
C LEU A 106 -2.22 -24.56 28.63
N TYR A 107 -3.19 -24.22 27.77
CA TYR A 107 -4.44 -23.59 28.17
C TYR A 107 -5.65 -24.15 27.42
N PRO A 108 -6.85 -24.08 28.04
CA PRO A 108 -7.12 -23.81 29.46
C PRO A 108 -6.88 -25.05 30.35
N GLU A 109 -6.57 -24.85 31.63
CA GLU A 109 -6.17 -25.91 32.58
C GLU A 109 -7.19 -27.04 32.71
N ASN A 110 -8.49 -26.73 32.63
CA ASN A 110 -9.57 -27.73 32.70
C ASN A 110 -9.49 -28.76 31.56
N ILE A 111 -9.14 -28.34 30.34
CA ILE A 111 -8.96 -29.24 29.19
C ILE A 111 -7.69 -30.07 29.37
N LEU A 112 -6.63 -29.47 29.91
CA LEU A 112 -5.38 -30.16 30.21
C LEU A 112 -5.57 -31.29 31.22
N THR A 113 -6.22 -30.99 32.36
CA THR A 113 -6.55 -32.00 33.38
C THR A 113 -7.42 -33.11 32.82
N CYS A 114 -8.38 -32.79 31.95
CA CYS A 114 -9.23 -33.79 31.29
C CYS A 114 -8.42 -34.74 30.39
N ARG A 115 -7.46 -34.22 29.63
CA ARG A 115 -6.58 -35.03 28.77
C ARG A 115 -5.66 -35.95 29.59
N LEU A 116 -5.06 -35.42 30.65
CA LEU A 116 -4.21 -36.19 31.57
C LEU A 116 -5.01 -37.32 32.24
N GLU A 117 -6.23 -37.02 32.69
CA GLU A 117 -7.15 -38.00 33.25
C GLU A 117 -7.45 -39.13 32.25
N GLN A 118 -7.77 -38.77 31.00
CA GLN A 118 -8.11 -39.74 29.97
C GLN A 118 -6.95 -40.70 29.69
N GLU A 119 -5.73 -40.19 29.57
CA GLU A 119 -4.54 -41.00 29.31
C GLU A 119 -4.21 -41.90 30.51
N TRP A 120 -4.23 -41.35 31.73
CA TRP A 120 -4.03 -42.14 32.96
C TRP A 120 -5.07 -43.25 33.10
N GLN A 121 -6.33 -42.94 32.79
CA GLN A 121 -7.43 -43.88 32.83
C GLN A 121 -7.23 -45.02 31.82
N GLU A 122 -6.65 -44.75 30.66
CA GLU A 122 -6.34 -45.76 29.65
C GLU A 122 -5.26 -46.72 30.16
N TYR A 123 -4.14 -46.21 30.68
CA TYR A 123 -3.09 -47.04 31.29
C TYR A 123 -3.63 -47.91 32.44
N PHE A 124 -4.52 -47.35 33.26
CA PHE A 124 -5.10 -48.12 34.36
C PHE A 124 -6.09 -49.19 33.90
N ARG A 125 -6.90 -48.89 32.87
CA ARG A 125 -7.86 -49.85 32.29
C ARG A 125 -7.15 -51.00 31.59
N SER A 126 -6.09 -50.72 30.85
CA SER A 126 -5.28 -51.74 30.18
C SER A 126 -4.39 -52.54 31.14
N LYS A 127 -4.32 -52.14 32.41
CA LYS A 127 -3.39 -52.69 33.42
C LYS A 127 -1.94 -52.59 32.96
N ASP A 128 -1.60 -51.52 32.25
CA ASP A 128 -0.23 -51.23 31.87
C ASP A 128 0.54 -50.66 33.07
N ALA A 129 1.32 -51.52 33.70
CA ALA A 129 2.10 -51.15 34.87
C ALA A 129 3.23 -50.18 34.54
N GLN A 130 3.75 -50.19 33.30
CA GLN A 130 4.99 -49.48 33.00
C GLN A 130 4.83 -47.94 33.10
N PRO A 131 3.85 -47.29 32.44
CA PRO A 131 3.70 -45.83 32.52
C PRO A 131 3.37 -45.36 33.94
N ILE A 132 2.39 -46.01 34.59
CA ILE A 132 1.92 -45.62 35.93
C ILE A 132 3.04 -45.78 36.95
N ARG A 133 3.75 -46.91 36.95
CA ARG A 133 4.88 -47.13 37.86
C ARG A 133 6.00 -46.13 37.62
N THR A 134 6.37 -45.88 36.36
CA THR A 134 7.44 -44.92 36.02
C THR A 134 7.11 -43.53 36.54
N ILE A 135 5.86 -43.07 36.35
CA ILE A 135 5.41 -41.75 36.83
C ILE A 135 5.36 -41.72 38.37
N GLN A 136 4.83 -42.76 39.01
CA GLN A 136 4.76 -42.84 40.47
C GLN A 136 6.14 -42.87 41.13
N ASP A 137 7.08 -43.65 40.59
CA ASP A 137 8.44 -43.75 41.10
C ASP A 137 9.22 -42.44 40.91
N GLU A 138 9.07 -41.78 39.75
CA GLU A 138 9.73 -40.50 39.46
C GLU A 138 9.27 -39.38 40.41
N PHE A 139 7.96 -39.25 40.65
CA PHE A 139 7.42 -38.15 41.49
C PHE A 139 7.15 -38.56 42.93
N ARG A 140 7.46 -39.80 43.33
CA ARG A 140 7.11 -40.37 44.64
C ARG A 140 5.66 -40.08 45.01
N CYS A 141 4.76 -40.41 44.08
CA CYS A 141 3.31 -40.15 44.17
C CYS A 141 2.51 -41.44 44.02
N CYS A 142 1.27 -41.44 44.48
CA CYS A 142 0.32 -42.55 44.31
C CYS A 142 -0.98 -42.01 43.75
N GLY A 143 -1.58 -42.78 42.84
CA GLY A 143 -2.88 -42.47 42.25
C GLY A 143 -2.93 -41.16 41.47
N PHE A 144 -4.05 -40.91 40.79
CA PHE A 144 -4.16 -39.76 39.90
C PHE A 144 -4.60 -38.50 40.64
N ARG A 145 -5.84 -38.45 41.14
CA ARG A 145 -6.40 -37.28 41.85
C ARG A 145 -6.21 -37.34 43.37
N SER A 146 -5.97 -38.53 43.88
CA SER A 146 -5.84 -38.88 45.29
C SER A 146 -4.80 -39.99 45.44
N ILE A 147 -4.42 -40.31 46.67
CA ILE A 147 -3.39 -41.32 46.95
C ILE A 147 -3.91 -42.75 46.65
N HIS A 148 -5.22 -42.96 46.65
CA HIS A 148 -5.85 -44.28 46.55
C HIS A 148 -6.57 -44.53 45.21
N ASP A 149 -6.64 -43.56 44.29
CA ASP A 149 -7.36 -43.74 43.03
C ASP A 149 -6.44 -44.17 41.89
N ARG A 150 -6.67 -45.37 41.35
CA ARG A 150 -5.98 -45.89 40.16
C ARG A 150 -4.45 -45.91 40.29
N ALA A 151 -3.97 -46.22 41.49
CA ALA A 151 -2.56 -46.39 41.77
C ALA A 151 -2.06 -47.77 41.32
N TRP A 152 -0.75 -47.86 41.08
CA TRP A 152 -0.01 -49.11 41.02
C TRP A 152 0.71 -49.35 42.36
N PRO A 153 0.84 -50.59 42.89
CA PRO A 153 0.34 -51.86 42.36
C PRO A 153 -1.19 -51.92 42.22
N PHE A 154 -1.67 -52.55 41.16
CA PHE A 154 -3.10 -52.63 40.90
C PHE A 154 -3.80 -53.53 41.92
N LYS A 155 -4.95 -53.07 42.44
CA LYS A 155 -5.79 -53.83 43.38
C LYS A 155 -6.02 -55.27 42.94
N ASP A 156 -5.74 -56.21 43.84
CA ASP A 156 -6.03 -57.63 43.70
C ASP A 156 -6.55 -58.22 45.03
N ARG A 157 -6.52 -59.55 45.18
CA ARG A 157 -6.96 -60.21 46.42
C ARG A 157 -5.99 -60.06 47.59
N THR A 158 -4.74 -59.66 47.32
CA THR A 158 -3.64 -59.59 48.27
C THR A 158 -3.33 -58.18 48.75
N HIS A 159 -3.61 -57.15 47.94
CA HIS A 159 -3.37 -55.76 48.29
C HIS A 159 -4.53 -54.84 47.89
N GLY A 160 -4.90 -53.92 48.79
CA GLY A 160 -5.99 -52.97 48.64
C GLY A 160 -5.62 -51.71 47.84
N ASP A 161 -6.51 -50.70 47.84
CA ASP A 161 -6.29 -49.43 47.12
C ASP A 161 -5.22 -48.54 47.78
N ASP A 162 -4.75 -48.89 48.98
CA ASP A 162 -3.68 -48.26 49.77
C ASP A 162 -2.30 -48.89 49.56
N ALA A 163 -2.20 -49.93 48.71
CA ALA A 163 -0.97 -50.69 48.50
C ALA A 163 0.23 -49.82 48.10
N CYS A 164 0.01 -48.80 47.27
CA CYS A 164 1.04 -47.87 46.84
C CYS A 164 1.65 -47.09 48.02
N GLU A 165 0.81 -46.56 48.92
CA GLU A 165 1.25 -45.80 50.08
C GLU A 165 1.98 -46.70 51.08
N VAL A 166 1.40 -47.87 51.40
CA VAL A 166 1.93 -48.78 52.43
C VAL A 166 3.24 -49.44 51.99
N GLN A 167 3.36 -49.81 50.71
CA GLN A 167 4.54 -50.53 50.20
C GLN A 167 5.66 -49.60 49.72
N LEU A 168 5.33 -48.48 49.09
CA LEU A 168 6.31 -47.57 48.48
C LEU A 168 6.57 -46.31 49.34
N GLY A 169 5.69 -45.99 50.30
CA GLY A 169 5.84 -44.85 51.19
C GLY A 169 5.64 -43.49 50.50
N TYR A 170 4.85 -43.44 49.43
CA TYR A 170 4.55 -42.23 48.67
C TYR A 170 3.26 -41.58 49.19
N GLY A 171 3.29 -40.25 49.44
CA GLY A 171 2.23 -39.56 50.18
C GLY A 171 1.52 -38.41 49.44
N GLN A 172 1.59 -38.36 48.12
CA GLN A 172 0.96 -37.30 47.31
C GLN A 172 0.32 -37.85 46.03
N SER A 173 -0.66 -37.14 45.46
CA SER A 173 -1.31 -37.49 44.19
C SER A 173 -0.42 -37.15 42.98
N CYS A 174 -0.46 -37.95 41.91
CA CYS A 174 0.38 -37.74 40.73
C CYS A 174 -0.10 -36.62 39.79
N LEU A 175 -1.36 -36.17 39.88
CA LEU A 175 -1.92 -35.17 38.95
C LEU A 175 -1.09 -33.88 38.90
N VAL A 176 -0.79 -33.26 40.05
CA VAL A 176 -0.10 -31.97 40.11
C VAL A 176 1.33 -32.04 39.54
N PRO A 177 2.23 -32.93 40.02
CA PRO A 177 3.60 -32.99 39.50
C PRO A 177 3.64 -33.42 38.02
N TRP A 178 2.75 -34.32 37.59
CA TRP A 178 2.70 -34.76 36.20
C TRP A 178 2.15 -33.68 35.26
N MET A 179 1.12 -32.92 35.69
CA MET A 179 0.62 -31.75 34.98
C MET A 179 1.69 -30.66 34.83
N GLN A 180 2.51 -30.44 35.87
CA GLN A 180 3.61 -29.48 35.81
C GLN A 180 4.66 -29.88 34.75
N GLN A 181 4.95 -31.18 34.61
CA GLN A 181 5.87 -31.66 33.56
C GLN A 181 5.27 -31.52 32.16
N GLN A 182 3.98 -31.79 31.99
CA GLN A 182 3.25 -31.55 30.74
C GLN A 182 3.31 -30.07 30.32
N GLN A 183 3.08 -29.15 31.25
CA GLN A 183 3.18 -27.71 31.00
C GLN A 183 4.62 -27.30 30.69
N SER A 184 5.61 -27.85 31.42
CA SER A 184 7.03 -27.56 31.19
C SER A 184 7.47 -27.99 29.79
N ALA A 185 7.12 -29.20 29.34
CA ALA A 185 7.42 -29.69 27.99
C ALA A 185 6.73 -28.82 26.91
N SER A 186 5.46 -28.46 27.12
CA SER A 186 4.72 -27.61 26.17
C SER A 186 5.33 -26.20 26.06
N TRP A 187 5.79 -25.62 27.17
CA TRP A 187 6.52 -24.33 27.16
C TRP A 187 7.87 -24.42 26.46
N MET A 188 8.61 -25.52 26.62
CA MET A 188 9.88 -25.73 25.90
C MET A 188 9.67 -25.76 24.38
N VAL A 189 8.65 -26.47 23.89
CA VAL A 189 8.29 -26.48 22.48
C VAL A 189 7.88 -25.10 21.98
N PHE A 190 7.01 -24.40 22.72
CA PHE A 190 6.58 -23.06 22.36
C PHE A 190 7.77 -22.10 22.25
N ALA A 191 8.66 -22.09 23.25
CA ALA A 191 9.85 -21.25 23.26
C ALA A 191 10.80 -21.57 22.08
N ALA A 192 11.04 -22.85 21.79
CA ALA A 192 11.87 -23.28 20.66
C ALA A 192 11.28 -22.86 19.31
N ALA A 193 9.97 -23.00 19.11
CA ALA A 193 9.29 -22.56 17.90
C ALA A 193 9.33 -21.03 17.71
N VAL A 194 9.13 -20.27 18.78
CA VAL A 194 9.23 -18.80 18.76
C VAL A 194 10.67 -18.34 18.47
N LEU A 195 11.68 -18.94 19.11
CA LEU A 195 13.09 -18.64 18.83
C LEU A 195 13.46 -18.89 17.37
N THR A 196 12.92 -19.97 16.78
CA THR A 196 13.10 -20.28 15.35
C THR A 196 12.49 -19.21 14.45
N LEU A 197 11.26 -18.75 14.75
CA LEU A 197 10.61 -17.66 14.02
C LEU A 197 11.37 -16.33 14.15
N LEU A 198 11.85 -15.99 15.35
CA LEU A 198 12.62 -14.77 15.60
C LEU A 198 13.94 -14.78 14.82
N MET A 199 14.63 -15.93 14.74
CA MET A 199 15.84 -16.08 13.93
C MET A 199 15.57 -15.79 12.45
N LYS A 200 14.43 -16.25 11.90
CA LYS A 200 14.04 -15.96 10.51
C LYS A 200 13.75 -14.48 10.30
N VAL A 201 12.98 -13.85 11.19
CA VAL A 201 12.69 -12.41 11.13
C VAL A 201 13.98 -11.59 11.18
N ALA A 202 14.91 -11.93 12.08
CA ALA A 202 16.21 -11.28 12.19
C ALA A 202 17.03 -11.43 10.90
N PHE A 203 17.01 -12.60 10.26
CA PHE A 203 17.69 -12.81 8.97
C PHE A 203 17.08 -11.98 7.84
N TYR A 204 15.75 -11.95 7.73
CA TYR A 204 15.06 -11.11 6.74
C TYR A 204 15.37 -9.62 6.94
N GLN A 205 15.38 -9.15 8.19
CA GLN A 205 15.78 -7.78 8.52
C GLN A 205 17.25 -7.53 8.22
N ALA A 206 18.16 -8.48 8.49
CA ALA A 206 19.58 -8.36 8.15
C ALA A 206 19.83 -8.33 6.63
N MET A 207 19.10 -9.12 5.85
CA MET A 207 19.15 -9.09 4.38
C MET A 207 18.59 -7.77 3.82
N ARG A 208 17.45 -7.29 4.34
CA ARG A 208 16.89 -5.97 4.02
C ARG A 208 17.84 -4.82 4.39
N ASN A 209 18.56 -4.97 5.50
CA ASN A 209 19.56 -3.99 5.91
C ASN A 209 20.85 -4.09 5.09
N ARG A 210 21.20 -5.23 4.48
CA ARG A 210 22.34 -5.31 3.54
C ARG A 210 22.07 -4.55 2.25
N THR A 211 20.85 -4.61 1.72
CA THR A 211 20.43 -3.79 0.56
C THR A 211 20.44 -2.31 0.91
N SER A 212 20.06 -1.93 2.14
CA SER A 212 20.13 -0.54 2.63
C SER A 212 21.56 -0.07 3.00
N TRP A 213 22.40 -0.95 3.55
CA TRP A 213 23.75 -0.60 4.04
C TRP A 213 24.78 -0.50 2.90
N MET A 214 24.57 -1.19 1.78
CA MET A 214 25.32 -0.97 0.54
C MET A 214 25.11 0.47 -0.01
N ASN A 215 23.98 1.12 0.27
CA ASN A 215 23.80 2.56 -0.01
C ASN A 215 24.57 3.47 0.97
N THR A 216 24.94 2.98 2.16
CA THR A 216 25.67 3.79 3.16
C THR A 216 27.19 3.69 3.07
N GLN A 217 27.76 2.86 2.19
CA GLN A 217 29.22 2.76 2.00
C GLN A 217 29.74 3.48 0.75
N PHE A 218 28.87 3.98 -0.12
CA PHE A 218 29.21 4.92 -1.20
C PHE A 218 28.72 6.36 -0.95
N GLY A 219 28.09 6.63 0.21
CA GLY A 219 27.61 7.96 0.62
C GLY A 219 28.49 8.71 1.63
N ARG A 220 29.77 8.36 1.78
CA ARG A 220 30.71 9.11 2.65
C ARG A 220 31.90 9.63 1.87
N GLN A 221 31.65 10.72 1.14
CA GLN A 221 32.55 11.86 1.00
C GLN A 221 31.68 13.07 0.70
N ALA A 222 31.10 13.66 1.75
CA ALA A 222 30.63 15.03 1.68
C ALA A 222 31.88 15.92 1.65
N PRO A 223 32.06 16.82 0.67
CA PRO A 223 33.05 17.86 0.80
C PRO A 223 32.60 18.82 1.90
N GLU A 224 33.55 19.03 2.80
CA GLU A 224 33.58 19.97 3.89
C GLU A 224 33.02 21.34 3.46
N ARG A 225 31.90 21.78 4.07
CA ARG A 225 31.42 23.16 3.98
C ARG A 225 32.46 24.08 4.62
N GLN A 226 33.40 24.58 3.84
CA GLN A 226 34.09 25.83 4.16
C GLN A 226 33.06 26.97 4.11
N ARG A 227 32.56 27.34 5.29
CA ARG A 227 31.76 28.53 5.49
C ARG A 227 32.72 29.73 5.45
N ILE A 228 32.80 30.39 4.31
CA ILE A 228 33.37 31.74 4.21
C ILE A 228 32.46 32.67 5.00
N THR A 229 32.91 33.10 6.17
CA THR A 229 32.32 34.20 6.94
C THR A 229 32.91 35.50 6.43
N HIS A 230 32.10 36.32 5.74
CA HIS A 230 32.32 37.75 5.72
C HIS A 230 32.09 38.29 7.13
N GLY A 231 33.08 38.99 7.66
CA GLY A 231 33.01 39.64 8.96
C GLY A 231 32.03 40.80 8.93
N ASP A 232 31.37 41.00 10.07
CA ASP A 232 31.14 42.32 10.63
C ASP A 232 30.92 42.17 12.14
N THR A 233 31.26 43.26 12.82
CA THR A 233 31.73 43.42 14.20
C THR A 233 30.65 43.38 15.29
N ALA A 234 31.07 42.89 16.47
CA ALA A 234 30.84 43.43 17.83
C ALA A 234 29.40 43.67 18.33
N ASP A 235 28.95 42.85 19.29
CA ASP A 235 28.84 43.17 20.73
C ASP A 235 27.63 42.52 21.45
N ASP A 236 27.96 42.01 22.63
CA ASP A 236 27.17 41.86 23.86
C ASP A 236 26.00 40.85 23.98
N ALA A 237 26.38 39.75 24.65
CA ALA A 237 25.94 39.37 26.00
C ALA A 237 24.59 38.66 26.27
N GLU A 238 24.73 37.75 27.23
CA GLU A 238 23.74 37.06 28.08
C GLU A 238 23.10 35.76 27.59
N GLY A 239 23.53 34.69 28.27
CA GLY A 239 23.08 33.33 28.09
C GLY A 239 21.91 32.94 28.98
N GLY A 240 21.21 31.89 28.54
CA GLY A 240 20.21 31.17 29.32
C GLY A 240 20.16 29.73 28.88
N ARG A 241 20.90 28.86 29.57
CA ARG A 241 20.76 27.39 29.51
C ARG A 241 19.33 27.01 29.92
N HIS A 242 18.85 25.85 29.43
CA HIS A 242 18.08 24.76 30.09
C HIS A 242 17.43 23.97 28.94
N GLY A 243 17.81 22.74 28.59
CA GLY A 243 18.02 21.59 29.45
C GLY A 243 16.76 20.73 29.47
N THR A 244 16.42 20.10 28.33
CA THR A 244 15.28 19.18 28.18
C THR A 244 15.53 17.88 28.96
N PHE A 245 14.85 17.73 30.10
CA PHE A 245 14.68 16.46 30.81
C PHE A 245 13.33 15.84 30.42
N LEU A 246 13.38 14.61 29.90
CA LEU A 246 12.26 13.67 29.92
C LEU A 246 12.16 13.03 31.31
N PRO A 247 10.96 12.60 31.73
CA PRO A 247 10.89 11.26 32.34
C PRO A 247 9.73 10.37 31.87
N ARG A 248 9.97 9.08 32.09
CA ARG A 248 9.18 7.87 31.77
C ARG A 248 7.97 7.64 32.71
N ALA A 249 6.94 7.03 32.12
CA ALA A 249 6.15 5.85 32.52
C ALA A 249 5.37 5.73 33.87
N HIS A 250 4.05 5.47 33.69
CA HIS A 250 3.16 4.47 34.35
C HIS A 250 2.51 4.81 35.74
N PRO A 251 1.44 4.09 36.18
CA PRO A 251 0.02 4.37 35.88
C PRO A 251 -0.91 4.40 37.14
N ARG A 252 -2.22 4.58 36.89
CA ARG A 252 -3.38 4.31 37.79
C ARG A 252 -3.69 5.43 38.80
N TYR A 253 -4.92 5.96 38.76
CA TYR A 253 -5.83 6.03 39.92
C TYR A 253 -7.24 6.43 39.47
N ASP A 254 -8.19 5.74 40.11
CA ASP A 254 -9.62 6.01 40.21
C ASP A 254 -9.92 7.46 40.60
N ASN A 255 -11.13 7.92 40.29
CA ASN A 255 -11.82 8.90 41.14
C ASN A 255 -13.33 8.66 41.10
N GLU A 256 -13.83 8.32 42.29
CA GLU A 256 -15.19 8.42 42.78
C GLU A 256 -15.89 9.73 42.39
N TRP A 257 -17.19 9.65 42.14
CA TRP A 257 -18.12 10.73 42.47
C TRP A 257 -19.28 10.15 43.27
N ASN A 258 -19.35 10.60 44.53
CA ASN A 258 -20.38 10.28 45.49
C ASN A 258 -21.67 11.07 45.22
N GLU A 259 -22.78 10.36 45.38
CA GLU A 259 -24.05 10.72 46.03
C GLU A 259 -24.92 11.94 45.64
N ARG A 260 -26.20 11.57 45.46
CA ARG A 260 -27.46 12.28 45.80
C ARG A 260 -27.86 13.50 44.95
N GLN A 261 -28.94 13.31 44.17
CA GLN A 261 -30.29 13.78 44.53
C GLN A 261 -31.34 13.29 43.52
N GLN A 262 -32.38 12.65 44.02
CA GLN A 262 -33.61 12.32 43.27
C GLN A 262 -34.41 13.61 43.01
N PRO A 263 -34.98 13.84 41.81
CA PRO A 263 -36.00 14.85 41.63
C PRO A 263 -37.41 14.23 41.67
N THR A 264 -38.21 14.81 42.55
CA THR A 264 -39.67 14.63 42.72
C THR A 264 -40.45 14.93 41.44
N MET A 265 -41.52 14.16 41.21
CA MET A 265 -42.50 14.40 40.14
C MET A 265 -43.24 15.73 40.34
N GLY A 266 -43.22 16.60 39.33
CA GLY A 266 -44.06 17.79 39.21
C GLY A 266 -44.79 17.80 37.86
N PRO A 267 -45.99 18.43 37.76
CA PRO A 267 -46.90 18.19 36.65
C PRO A 267 -46.50 18.93 35.35
N ARG A 268 -46.83 18.28 34.24
CA ARG A 268 -46.58 18.67 32.84
C ARG A 268 -47.07 20.09 32.52
N SER A 269 -46.14 20.96 32.12
CA SER A 269 -46.45 22.13 31.29
C SER A 269 -46.19 21.81 29.82
N LYS A 270 -47.21 22.03 28.98
CA LYS A 270 -47.12 21.97 27.52
C LYS A 270 -46.33 23.21 27.06
N GLY A 271 -45.09 23.01 26.60
CA GLY A 271 -44.20 24.07 26.10
C GLY A 271 -43.40 23.59 24.90
N LEU A 272 -43.16 24.50 23.97
CA LEU A 272 -42.58 24.33 22.62
C LEU A 272 -41.53 23.21 22.48
N LYS A 273 -41.58 22.48 21.35
CA LYS A 273 -40.53 21.54 20.92
C LYS A 273 -39.20 22.28 20.75
N VAL A 274 -38.41 22.33 21.82
CA VAL A 274 -36.98 22.61 21.72
C VAL A 274 -36.36 21.40 21.04
N PHE A 275 -35.84 21.57 19.83
CA PHE A 275 -35.06 20.53 19.16
C PHE A 275 -33.81 20.26 20.00
N SER A 276 -33.80 19.15 20.74
CA SER A 276 -32.59 18.69 21.43
C SER A 276 -31.48 18.45 20.39
N SER A 277 -30.25 18.86 20.68
CA SER A 277 -29.09 18.59 19.83
C SER A 277 -29.00 17.09 19.52
N ARG A 278 -28.82 16.73 18.25
CA ARG A 278 -28.67 15.34 17.79
C ARG A 278 -27.55 14.67 18.60
N SER A 279 -27.81 13.47 19.14
CA SER A 279 -26.77 12.75 19.90
C SER A 279 -25.61 12.40 18.96
N ARG A 280 -24.38 12.71 19.40
CA ARG A 280 -23.16 12.41 18.62
C ARG A 280 -22.88 10.91 18.60
N THR A 281 -23.20 10.22 19.67
CA THR A 281 -22.91 8.80 19.95
C THR A 281 -24.01 7.84 19.48
N GLY A 282 -25.06 8.33 18.83
CA GLY A 282 -26.13 7.46 18.34
C GLY A 282 -25.71 6.50 17.23
N CYS A 283 -26.35 5.35 17.14
CA CYS A 283 -26.06 4.35 16.11
C CYS A 283 -26.32 4.89 14.69
N ARG A 284 -25.64 4.31 13.71
CA ARG A 284 -25.70 4.72 12.29
C ARG A 284 -27.12 4.70 11.75
N THR A 285 -27.91 3.66 12.05
CA THR A 285 -29.30 3.53 11.63
C THR A 285 -30.21 4.62 12.20
N CYS A 286 -30.03 4.98 13.48
CA CYS A 286 -30.78 6.10 14.08
C CYS A 286 -30.36 7.46 13.50
N ARG A 287 -29.05 7.66 13.28
CA ARG A 287 -28.52 8.89 12.65
C ARG A 287 -29.02 9.05 11.22
N ALA A 288 -29.02 7.98 10.43
CA ALA A 288 -29.55 7.97 9.06
C ALA A 288 -31.04 8.35 9.03
N ARG A 289 -31.82 7.78 9.97
CA ARG A 289 -33.25 8.06 10.17
C ARG A 289 -33.54 9.44 10.79
N ARG A 290 -32.51 10.18 11.21
CA ARG A 290 -32.64 11.47 11.92
C ARG A 290 -33.50 11.39 13.20
N ILE A 291 -33.42 10.28 13.93
CA ILE A 291 -34.10 10.08 15.22
C ILE A 291 -33.08 9.99 16.37
N LYS A 292 -33.53 10.18 17.62
CA LYS A 292 -32.67 10.01 18.80
C LYS A 292 -32.36 8.53 19.02
N CYS A 293 -31.08 8.19 19.14
CA CYS A 293 -30.66 6.86 19.56
C CYS A 293 -30.75 6.75 21.08
N ASP A 294 -31.14 5.56 21.55
CA ASP A 294 -31.19 5.23 22.96
C ASP A 294 -29.83 4.76 23.52
N GLU A 295 -28.81 4.62 22.67
CA GLU A 295 -27.40 4.37 23.04
C GLU A 295 -27.19 3.15 23.95
N THR A 296 -28.06 2.14 23.82
CA THR A 296 -27.96 0.89 24.57
C THR A 296 -26.60 0.22 24.34
N PRO A 297 -25.88 -0.20 25.39
CA PRO A 297 -24.64 -0.94 25.27
C PRO A 297 -24.85 -2.26 24.51
N GLY A 298 -24.13 -2.47 23.40
CA GLY A 298 -24.24 -3.66 22.55
C GLY A 298 -24.05 -3.36 21.06
N SER A 299 -24.29 -4.36 20.19
CA SER A 299 -24.21 -4.19 18.73
C SER A 299 -25.43 -3.48 18.13
N SER A 300 -26.56 -3.49 18.84
CA SER A 300 -27.84 -3.00 18.34
C SER A 300 -28.59 -2.13 19.34
N CYS A 301 -29.14 -1.01 18.85
CA CYS A 301 -29.93 -0.08 19.66
C CYS A 301 -31.37 -0.57 19.84
N THR A 302 -32.01 -0.28 20.98
CA THR A 302 -33.41 -0.69 21.23
C THR A 302 -34.38 0.00 20.27
N ASN A 303 -34.14 1.26 19.91
CA ASN A 303 -34.96 1.96 18.91
C ASN A 303 -34.86 1.37 17.49
N CYS A 304 -33.85 0.54 17.24
CA CYS A 304 -33.62 -0.16 16.00
C CYS A 304 -34.36 -1.50 16.04
N THR A 305 -34.07 -2.30 17.07
CA THR A 305 -34.61 -3.66 17.25
C THR A 305 -36.10 -3.66 17.53
N SER A 306 -36.62 -2.73 18.34
CA SER A 306 -38.07 -2.58 18.61
C SER A 306 -38.89 -2.28 17.36
N THR A 307 -38.27 -1.71 16.32
CA THR A 307 -38.93 -1.44 15.04
C THR A 307 -38.66 -2.52 13.99
N GLY A 308 -38.06 -3.64 14.38
CA GLY A 308 -37.70 -4.75 13.48
C GLY A 308 -36.58 -4.42 12.48
N ARG A 309 -35.79 -3.37 12.72
CA ARG A 309 -34.71 -2.95 11.81
C ARG A 309 -33.36 -3.47 12.26
N THR A 310 -32.53 -3.90 11.30
CA THR A 310 -31.11 -4.17 11.53
C THR A 310 -30.40 -2.90 11.97
N CYS A 311 -29.67 -2.96 13.07
CA CYS A 311 -28.85 -1.85 13.55
C CYS A 311 -27.45 -1.96 12.96
N ASP A 312 -27.02 -0.95 12.21
CA ASP A 312 -25.70 -0.88 11.57
C ASP A 312 -24.57 -0.53 12.56
N GLY A 313 -24.82 -0.72 13.85
CA GLY A 313 -23.88 -0.40 14.93
C GLY A 313 -23.64 1.09 15.16
N TYR A 314 -22.78 1.37 16.13
CA TYR A 314 -22.35 2.73 16.48
C TYR A 314 -21.19 3.19 15.59
N PRO A 315 -21.17 4.46 15.14
CA PRO A 315 -20.07 4.97 14.32
C PRO A 315 -18.76 4.93 15.12
N ILE A 316 -17.76 4.23 14.59
CA ILE A 316 -16.45 4.07 15.22
C ILE A 316 -15.66 5.37 15.09
N PHE A 317 -15.72 6.01 13.91
CA PHE A 317 -15.09 7.30 13.64
C PHE A 317 -16.12 8.34 13.19
N GLN A 318 -15.92 9.59 13.61
CA GLN A 318 -16.83 10.70 13.32
C GLN A 318 -16.05 11.94 12.91
N LEU A 319 -16.57 12.65 11.92
CA LEU A 319 -15.96 13.92 11.49
C LEU A 319 -16.25 15.03 12.52
N PRO A 320 -15.31 15.99 12.70
CA PRO A 320 -15.52 17.14 13.57
C PRO A 320 -16.75 17.98 13.14
N ALA A 321 -17.58 18.35 14.11
CA ALA A 321 -18.83 19.10 13.89
C ALA A 321 -18.65 20.55 13.40
N LYS A 322 -17.41 21.05 13.28
CA LYS A 322 -17.08 22.43 12.91
C LYS A 322 -16.08 22.47 11.75
N ALA A 323 -16.61 22.31 10.55
CA ALA A 323 -16.20 23.05 9.36
C ALA A 323 -17.42 22.99 8.44
N ARG A 324 -18.31 23.98 8.53
CA ARG A 324 -19.47 24.03 7.64
C ARG A 324 -18.92 24.42 6.28
N PHE A 325 -18.63 23.43 5.44
CA PHE A 325 -18.71 23.64 4.02
C PHE A 325 -20.12 24.20 3.72
N ARG A 326 -20.22 25.42 3.21
CA ARG A 326 -21.48 26.00 2.72
C ARG A 326 -21.58 25.58 1.26
N PRO A 327 -22.44 24.63 0.89
CA PRO A 327 -22.60 24.27 -0.51
C PRO A 327 -23.07 25.51 -1.28
N GLY A 328 -22.51 25.72 -2.48
CA GLY A 328 -23.08 26.68 -3.43
C GLY A 328 -24.54 26.32 -3.77
N LEU A 329 -25.29 27.30 -4.28
CA LEU A 329 -26.74 27.30 -4.53
C LEU A 329 -27.30 26.19 -5.46
N ARG A 330 -26.52 25.19 -5.86
CA ARG A 330 -26.94 24.07 -6.72
C ARG A 330 -26.96 22.75 -5.94
N HIS A 331 -27.79 22.70 -4.90
CA HIS A 331 -27.96 21.49 -4.08
C HIS A 331 -28.96 20.55 -4.76
N ILE A 332 -28.50 19.45 -5.36
CA ILE A 332 -29.37 18.28 -5.52
C ILE A 332 -29.44 17.65 -4.12
N ASP A 333 -30.63 17.62 -3.53
CA ASP A 333 -30.87 16.99 -2.24
C ASP A 333 -30.58 15.48 -2.33
N ILE A 334 -29.34 15.07 -2.04
CA ILE A 334 -28.94 13.65 -1.93
C ILE A 334 -29.56 13.10 -0.64
N ASN A 335 -30.86 12.82 -0.67
CA ASN A 335 -31.57 12.14 0.41
C ASN A 335 -31.68 10.64 0.10
N LEU A 336 -30.54 9.97 -0.05
CA LEU A 336 -30.55 8.51 -0.06
C LEU A 336 -30.97 7.97 1.32
N PRO A 337 -31.94 7.04 1.38
CA PRO A 337 -32.23 6.30 2.60
C PRO A 337 -30.98 5.56 3.10
N GLY A 338 -30.68 5.64 4.40
CA GLY A 338 -29.58 4.87 5.02
C GLY A 338 -28.24 5.60 5.18
N MET A 339 -28.04 6.78 4.57
CA MET A 339 -26.81 7.57 4.77
C MET A 339 -26.82 8.42 6.05
N THR A 340 -25.69 8.44 6.75
CA THR A 340 -25.42 9.31 7.90
C THR A 340 -25.25 10.78 7.49
N SER A 341 -25.10 11.69 8.46
CA SER A 341 -24.80 13.10 8.15
C SER A 341 -23.41 13.27 7.55
N ASP A 342 -22.45 12.49 8.04
CA ASP A 342 -21.04 12.62 7.70
C ASP A 342 -20.79 12.08 6.28
N GLU A 343 -21.43 10.95 5.93
CA GLU A 343 -21.43 10.43 4.55
C GLU A 343 -22.02 11.46 3.56
N ARG A 344 -23.18 12.05 3.87
CA ARG A 344 -23.78 13.08 3.00
C ARG A 344 -22.89 14.30 2.81
N ARG A 345 -22.18 14.72 3.85
CA ARG A 345 -21.19 15.80 3.76
C ARG A 345 -20.08 15.45 2.79
N CYS A 346 -19.49 14.27 2.89
CA CYS A 346 -18.39 13.86 2.02
C CYS A 346 -18.84 13.67 0.56
N LEU A 347 -20.05 13.15 0.33
CA LEU A 347 -20.63 13.12 -1.02
C LEU A 347 -20.82 14.52 -1.59
N ALA A 348 -21.35 15.46 -0.79
CA ALA A 348 -21.51 16.84 -1.21
C ALA A 348 -20.16 17.53 -1.46
N PHE A 349 -19.14 17.24 -0.66
CA PHE A 349 -17.78 17.72 -0.87
C PHE A 349 -17.22 17.16 -2.19
N PHE A 350 -17.37 15.87 -2.43
CA PHE A 350 -16.96 15.24 -3.68
C PHE A 350 -17.60 15.92 -4.90
N GLN A 351 -18.92 16.13 -4.87
CA GLN A 351 -19.65 16.75 -5.98
C GLN A 351 -19.28 18.21 -6.22
N ASN A 352 -19.11 19.00 -5.16
CA ASN A 352 -18.92 20.45 -5.28
C ASN A 352 -17.44 20.86 -5.37
N HIS A 353 -16.52 19.98 -4.97
CA HIS A 353 -15.08 20.29 -4.93
C HIS A 353 -14.22 19.25 -5.62
N THR A 354 -14.22 18.00 -5.16
CA THR A 354 -13.32 16.97 -5.71
C THR A 354 -13.51 16.79 -7.21
N MET A 355 -14.75 16.57 -7.66
CA MET A 355 -15.05 16.36 -9.07
C MET A 355 -14.70 17.59 -9.94
N PRO A 356 -15.11 18.82 -9.62
CA PRO A 356 -14.69 20.01 -10.38
C PRO A 356 -13.17 20.25 -10.42
N MET A 357 -12.41 19.79 -9.42
CA MET A 357 -10.94 19.80 -9.47
C MET A 357 -10.42 18.75 -10.44
N MET A 358 -10.90 17.51 -10.33
CA MET A 358 -10.48 16.40 -11.20
C MET A 358 -10.75 16.66 -12.68
N THR A 359 -11.89 17.29 -13.02
CA THR A 359 -12.32 17.55 -14.42
C THR A 359 -12.05 18.98 -14.87
N GLY A 360 -10.99 19.62 -14.36
CA GLY A 360 -10.64 21.00 -14.67
C GLY A 360 -10.12 21.24 -16.10
N LEU A 361 -9.68 20.18 -16.80
CA LEU A 361 -9.11 20.22 -18.15
C LEU A 361 -10.08 19.71 -19.21
N PHE A 362 -10.62 18.50 -19.06
CA PHE A 362 -11.59 17.91 -19.98
C PHE A 362 -12.87 17.50 -19.24
N ASP A 363 -13.97 17.36 -19.98
CA ASP A 363 -15.18 16.76 -19.41
C ASP A 363 -15.00 15.25 -19.29
N SER A 364 -15.63 14.66 -18.29
CA SER A 364 -15.52 13.24 -18.01
C SER A 364 -16.88 12.67 -17.72
N GLU A 365 -17.41 11.90 -18.67
CA GLU A 365 -18.65 11.16 -18.51
C GLU A 365 -18.59 10.23 -17.29
N LEU A 366 -17.41 9.66 -17.01
CA LEU A 366 -17.19 8.86 -15.81
C LEU A 366 -17.50 9.66 -14.55
N TRP A 367 -16.81 10.77 -14.33
CA TRP A 367 -16.89 11.51 -13.07
C TRP A 367 -18.17 12.32 -12.95
N GLN A 368 -18.59 13.00 -14.02
CA GLN A 368 -19.73 13.92 -14.03
C GLN A 368 -21.08 13.21 -14.19
N ARG A 369 -21.12 11.98 -14.71
CA ARG A 369 -22.37 11.22 -14.92
C ARG A 369 -22.37 9.89 -14.17
N ILE A 370 -21.49 8.96 -14.53
CA ILE A 370 -21.54 7.56 -14.07
C ILE A 370 -21.31 7.48 -12.56
N VAL A 371 -20.22 8.06 -12.05
CA VAL A 371 -19.87 8.04 -10.62
C VAL A 371 -20.94 8.72 -9.79
N LEU A 372 -21.49 9.85 -10.24
CA LEU A 372 -22.56 10.55 -9.52
C LEU A 372 -23.83 9.69 -9.44
N GLN A 373 -24.30 9.14 -10.56
CA GLN A 373 -25.50 8.30 -10.60
C GLN A 373 -25.30 7.03 -9.78
N MET A 374 -24.16 6.35 -9.92
CA MET A 374 -23.88 5.12 -9.20
C MET A 374 -23.63 5.36 -7.71
N SER A 375 -23.07 6.50 -7.29
CA SER A 375 -22.95 6.83 -5.86
C SER A 375 -24.31 6.92 -5.15
N GLN A 376 -25.37 7.18 -5.92
CA GLN A 376 -26.74 7.27 -5.45
C GLN A 376 -27.51 5.94 -5.55
N ALA A 377 -27.16 5.09 -6.52
CA ALA A 377 -27.84 3.82 -6.74
C ALA A 377 -27.18 2.65 -5.97
N GLU A 378 -25.86 2.70 -5.81
CA GLU A 378 -25.04 1.56 -5.37
C GLU A 378 -24.33 1.86 -4.05
N PRO A 379 -24.63 1.13 -2.95
CA PRO A 379 -24.01 1.37 -1.64
C PRO A 379 -22.48 1.30 -1.65
N SER A 380 -21.91 0.37 -2.42
CA SER A 380 -20.45 0.23 -2.57
C SER A 380 -19.82 1.48 -3.15
N VAL A 381 -20.39 2.01 -4.23
CA VAL A 381 -19.92 3.23 -4.89
C VAL A 381 -20.15 4.45 -4.00
N GLY A 382 -21.32 4.54 -3.33
CA GLY A 382 -21.60 5.61 -2.38
C GLY A 382 -20.57 5.68 -1.25
N HIS A 383 -20.18 4.54 -0.68
CA HIS A 383 -19.11 4.46 0.32
C HIS A 383 -17.73 4.81 -0.26
N ALA A 384 -17.40 4.35 -1.47
CA ALA A 384 -16.13 4.68 -2.12
C ALA A 384 -16.00 6.19 -2.40
N VAL A 385 -17.07 6.83 -2.89
CA VAL A 385 -17.12 8.29 -3.10
C VAL A 385 -17.04 9.05 -1.78
N ALA A 386 -17.73 8.59 -0.73
CA ALA A 386 -17.63 9.19 0.60
C ALA A 386 -16.21 9.11 1.16
N ALA A 387 -15.52 7.99 0.92
CA ALA A 387 -14.13 7.80 1.33
C ALA A 387 -13.20 8.78 0.61
N LEU A 388 -13.31 8.89 -0.71
CA LEU A 388 -12.51 9.82 -1.51
C LEU A 388 -12.78 11.28 -1.17
N GLY A 389 -14.06 11.65 -0.98
CA GLY A 389 -14.46 12.99 -0.57
C GLY A 389 -13.91 13.37 0.82
N ALA A 390 -13.95 12.44 1.78
CA ALA A 390 -13.39 12.68 3.12
C ALA A 390 -11.87 12.86 3.10
N LEU A 391 -11.17 12.06 2.29
CA LEU A 391 -9.72 12.13 2.18
C LEU A 391 -9.27 13.42 1.49
N HIS A 392 -9.97 13.84 0.43
CA HIS A 392 -9.67 15.08 -0.25
C HIS A 392 -10.00 16.31 0.63
N GLU A 393 -11.09 16.26 1.41
CA GLU A 393 -11.41 17.33 2.37
C GLU A 393 -10.31 17.49 3.44
N ASP A 394 -9.67 16.40 3.86
CA ASP A 394 -8.51 16.46 4.76
C ASP A 394 -7.30 17.14 4.11
N ASP A 395 -6.98 16.76 2.88
CA ASP A 395 -5.82 17.26 2.12
C ASP A 395 -5.89 18.79 1.87
N GLU A 396 -7.06 19.29 1.49
CA GLU A 396 -7.31 20.74 1.31
C GLU A 396 -7.19 21.50 2.64
N MET A 397 -7.70 20.93 3.75
CA MET A 397 -7.57 21.55 5.07
C MET A 397 -6.11 21.63 5.52
N MET A 398 -5.29 20.64 5.17
CA MET A 398 -3.86 20.60 5.49
C MET A 398 -3.03 21.56 4.63
N SER A 399 -3.46 21.84 3.39
CA SER A 399 -2.79 22.75 2.46
C SER A 399 -3.03 24.23 2.77
N GLY A 400 -4.13 24.57 3.45
CA GLY A 400 -4.53 25.97 3.73
C GLY A 400 -4.33 26.49 5.17
N ALA A 401 -4.10 25.64 6.19
CA ALA A 401 -4.00 26.11 7.58
C ALA A 401 -3.25 25.15 8.54
N VAL A 402 -2.80 25.68 9.69
CA VAL A 402 -2.26 24.94 10.84
C VAL A 402 -3.37 24.11 11.50
N VAL A 403 -3.75 22.98 10.89
CA VAL A 403 -4.73 22.05 11.45
C VAL A 403 -4.10 21.27 12.61
N LYS A 404 -4.82 21.14 13.72
CA LYS A 404 -4.42 20.28 14.85
C LYS A 404 -4.34 18.83 14.36
N LYS A 405 -3.18 18.17 14.49
CA LYS A 405 -2.92 16.77 14.11
C LYS A 405 -4.01 15.75 14.48
N SER A 406 -4.84 16.02 15.49
CA SER A 406 -5.94 15.12 15.87
C SER A 406 -7.10 15.13 14.87
N GLN A 407 -7.41 16.26 14.22
CA GLN A 407 -8.54 16.36 13.29
C GLN A 407 -8.27 15.61 11.99
N SER A 408 -7.06 15.72 11.43
CA SER A 408 -6.67 14.96 10.23
C SER A 408 -6.73 13.45 10.44
N LYS A 409 -6.39 13.00 11.66
CA LYS A 409 -6.55 11.58 12.03
C LYS A 409 -8.01 11.12 11.95
N ASP A 410 -8.97 11.94 12.37
CA ASP A 410 -10.40 11.59 12.34
C ASP A 410 -10.93 11.47 10.90
N TYR A 411 -10.52 12.35 9.99
CA TYR A 411 -10.88 12.29 8.57
C TYR A 411 -10.31 11.04 7.90
N ARG A 412 -9.01 10.78 8.08
CA ARG A 412 -8.35 9.61 7.49
C ARG A 412 -8.95 8.29 7.99
N LEU A 413 -9.26 8.19 9.29
CA LEU A 413 -9.91 7.01 9.86
C LEU A 413 -11.33 6.81 9.33
N PHE A 414 -12.11 7.89 9.22
CA PHE A 414 -13.43 7.84 8.60
C PHE A 414 -13.35 7.41 7.13
N ALA A 415 -12.40 7.95 6.37
CA ALA A 415 -12.19 7.61 4.97
C ALA A 415 -11.85 6.12 4.79
N LEU A 416 -10.96 5.57 5.63
CA LEU A 416 -10.63 4.13 5.64
C LEU A 416 -11.83 3.26 6.05
N GLU A 417 -12.64 3.69 7.00
CA GLU A 417 -13.88 2.99 7.37
C GLU A 417 -14.86 2.92 6.18
N GLN A 418 -15.06 4.02 5.46
CA GLN A 418 -15.91 4.06 4.27
C GLN A 418 -15.34 3.19 3.13
N TYR A 419 -14.03 3.25 2.90
CA TYR A 419 -13.33 2.37 1.95
C TYR A 419 -13.56 0.88 2.28
N GLY A 420 -13.40 0.49 3.55
CA GLY A 420 -13.66 -0.88 4.00
C GLY A 420 -15.11 -1.31 3.79
N ARG A 421 -16.08 -0.42 4.08
CA ARG A 421 -17.51 -0.69 3.84
C ARG A 421 -17.85 -0.82 2.37
N ALA A 422 -17.22 -0.05 1.49
CA ALA A 422 -17.37 -0.20 0.05
C ALA A 422 -16.96 -1.62 -0.41
N ILE A 423 -15.82 -2.12 0.08
CA ILE A 423 -15.35 -3.48 -0.19
C ILE A 423 -16.31 -4.52 0.39
N THR A 424 -16.78 -4.36 1.63
CA THR A 424 -17.76 -5.28 2.24
C THR A 424 -19.04 -5.36 1.42
N ALA A 425 -19.57 -4.22 0.96
CA ALA A 425 -20.77 -4.17 0.13
C ALA A 425 -20.58 -4.87 -1.23
N LEU A 426 -19.41 -4.70 -1.88
CA LEU A 426 -19.06 -5.45 -3.09
C LEU A 426 -18.98 -6.96 -2.82
N ARG A 427 -18.31 -7.36 -1.73
CA ARG A 427 -18.11 -8.77 -1.38
C ARG A 427 -19.43 -9.51 -1.13
N GLN A 428 -20.43 -8.84 -0.57
CA GLN A 428 -21.75 -9.42 -0.32
C GLN A 428 -22.49 -9.79 -1.61
N ARG A 429 -22.14 -9.18 -2.76
CA ARG A 429 -22.72 -9.50 -4.07
C ARG A 429 -21.94 -10.57 -4.84
N LEU A 430 -20.76 -11.00 -4.35
CA LEU A 430 -19.98 -12.05 -4.99
C LEU A 430 -20.77 -13.37 -4.96
N GLY A 431 -21.04 -13.94 -6.14
CA GLY A 431 -21.85 -15.15 -6.32
C GLY A 431 -23.32 -14.88 -6.66
N SER A 432 -23.77 -13.62 -6.71
CA SER A 432 -25.08 -13.26 -7.26
C SER A 432 -25.03 -13.15 -8.79
N ASN A 433 -26.16 -13.41 -9.47
CA ASN A 433 -26.34 -13.20 -10.92
C ASN A 433 -26.66 -11.73 -11.26
N ASP A 434 -26.08 -10.79 -10.50
CA ASP A 434 -26.39 -9.38 -10.62
C ASP A 434 -25.71 -8.77 -11.86
N PRO A 435 -26.49 -8.29 -12.85
CA PRO A 435 -25.93 -7.78 -14.10
C PRO A 435 -25.13 -6.48 -13.91
N GLN A 436 -25.35 -5.74 -12.81
CA GLN A 436 -24.66 -4.47 -12.55
C GLN A 436 -23.36 -4.64 -11.74
N LEU A 437 -23.09 -5.83 -11.20
CA LEU A 437 -21.93 -6.08 -10.34
C LEU A 437 -20.62 -5.77 -11.07
N ARG A 438 -20.52 -6.12 -12.36
CA ARG A 438 -19.35 -5.85 -13.20
C ARG A 438 -19.04 -4.35 -13.27
N VAL A 439 -20.02 -3.54 -13.69
CA VAL A 439 -19.88 -2.08 -13.80
C VAL A 439 -19.60 -1.46 -12.44
N THR A 440 -20.27 -1.93 -11.39
CA THR A 440 -20.07 -1.48 -10.01
C THR A 440 -18.64 -1.73 -9.53
N ALA A 441 -18.10 -2.92 -9.79
CA ALA A 441 -16.73 -3.27 -9.43
C ALA A 441 -15.71 -2.40 -10.19
N LEU A 442 -15.91 -2.19 -11.49
CA LEU A 442 -15.05 -1.32 -12.32
C LEU A 442 -15.03 0.13 -11.81
N VAL A 443 -16.19 0.70 -11.49
CA VAL A 443 -16.29 2.05 -10.92
C VAL A 443 -15.61 2.13 -9.55
N CYS A 444 -15.80 1.12 -8.69
CA CYS A 444 -15.11 1.07 -7.40
C CYS A 444 -13.59 0.97 -7.58
N CYS A 445 -13.09 0.15 -8.51
CA CYS A 445 -11.65 0.09 -8.83
C CYS A 445 -11.12 1.47 -9.21
N ILE A 446 -11.81 2.22 -10.07
CA ILE A 446 -11.36 3.56 -10.46
C ILE A 446 -11.34 4.51 -9.24
N ILE A 447 -12.42 4.56 -8.45
CA ILE A 447 -12.45 5.43 -7.26
C ILE A 447 -11.35 5.04 -6.26
N PHE A 448 -11.08 3.74 -6.09
CA PHE A 448 -10.01 3.27 -5.23
C PHE A 448 -8.62 3.61 -5.78
N ILE A 449 -8.39 3.59 -7.10
CA ILE A 449 -7.12 4.07 -7.68
C ILE A 449 -6.84 5.50 -7.23
N PHE A 450 -7.82 6.40 -7.36
CA PHE A 450 -7.66 7.78 -6.92
C PHE A 450 -7.54 7.91 -5.40
N PHE A 451 -8.29 7.12 -4.62
CA PHE A 451 -8.13 7.07 -3.17
C PHE A 451 -6.71 6.68 -2.76
N GLU A 452 -6.13 5.67 -3.40
CA GLU A 452 -4.77 5.22 -3.13
C GLU A 452 -3.73 6.23 -3.60
N PHE A 453 -3.97 6.98 -4.70
CA PHE A 453 -3.13 8.12 -5.07
C PHE A 453 -3.12 9.21 -3.99
N PHE A 454 -4.28 9.52 -3.40
CA PHE A 454 -4.35 10.47 -2.28
C PHE A 454 -3.61 9.98 -1.03
N GLN A 455 -3.61 8.67 -0.78
CA GLN A 455 -2.85 8.03 0.31
C GLN A 455 -1.37 7.84 -0.01
N GLU A 456 -0.92 8.18 -1.23
CA GLU A 456 0.42 7.89 -1.77
C GLU A 456 0.77 6.39 -1.79
N ASN A 457 -0.24 5.53 -1.86
CA ASN A 457 -0.08 4.08 -1.91
C ASN A 457 -0.18 3.56 -3.35
N TYR A 458 0.84 3.88 -4.14
CA TYR A 458 0.87 3.55 -5.58
C TYR A 458 0.76 2.06 -5.86
N ARG A 459 1.27 1.20 -4.97
CA ARG A 459 1.20 -0.26 -5.13
C ARG A 459 -0.25 -0.75 -5.12
N SER A 460 -1.05 -0.29 -4.16
CA SER A 460 -2.48 -0.59 -4.14
C SER A 460 -3.22 0.03 -5.33
N ALA A 461 -2.83 1.24 -5.76
CA ALA A 461 -3.41 1.86 -6.94
C ALA A 461 -3.18 1.00 -8.21
N VAL A 462 -1.95 0.55 -8.43
CA VAL A 462 -1.60 -0.35 -9.54
C VAL A 462 -2.32 -1.69 -9.43
N LEU A 463 -2.50 -2.22 -8.21
CA LEU A 463 -3.28 -3.44 -7.98
C LEU A 463 -4.75 -3.28 -8.39
N HIS A 464 -5.40 -2.16 -8.02
CA HIS A 464 -6.77 -1.85 -8.44
C HIS A 464 -6.88 -1.67 -9.95
N LEU A 465 -5.89 -1.00 -10.57
CA LEU A 465 -5.82 -0.85 -12.02
C LEU A 465 -5.72 -2.21 -12.73
N ARG A 466 -4.81 -3.07 -12.27
CA ARG A 466 -4.63 -4.43 -12.82
C ARG A 466 -5.89 -5.27 -12.70
N ASN A 467 -6.52 -5.25 -11.52
CA ASN A 467 -7.75 -6.00 -11.29
C ASN A 467 -8.93 -5.44 -12.11
N GLY A 468 -9.04 -4.12 -12.24
CA GLY A 468 -10.06 -3.46 -13.07
C GLY A 468 -9.91 -3.82 -14.55
N VAL A 469 -8.69 -3.76 -15.09
CA VAL A 469 -8.39 -4.21 -16.47
C VAL A 469 -8.73 -5.69 -16.67
N TYR A 470 -8.39 -6.54 -15.70
CA TYR A 470 -8.74 -7.95 -15.74
C TYR A 470 -10.27 -8.17 -15.74
N ILE A 471 -11.03 -7.45 -14.92
CA ILE A 471 -12.51 -7.53 -14.90
C ILE A 471 -13.09 -7.06 -16.25
N LEU A 472 -12.53 -6.00 -16.81
CA LEU A 472 -13.01 -5.40 -18.06
C LEU A 472 -12.82 -6.36 -19.25
N VAL A 473 -11.66 -7.00 -19.34
CA VAL A 473 -11.25 -7.74 -20.55
C VAL A 473 -11.23 -9.25 -20.38
N GLN A 474 -11.14 -9.76 -19.15
CA GLN A 474 -10.91 -11.17 -18.79
C GLN A 474 -9.58 -11.73 -19.28
N ASN A 475 -8.64 -10.85 -19.66
CA ASN A 475 -7.28 -11.19 -20.06
C ASN A 475 -6.28 -10.43 -19.17
N THR A 476 -5.02 -10.85 -19.24
CA THR A 476 -3.91 -10.17 -18.57
C THR A 476 -2.79 -9.82 -19.55
N GLY A 477 -1.91 -8.88 -19.17
CA GLY A 477 -0.72 -8.56 -19.97
C GLY A 477 -1.03 -7.88 -21.32
N PRO A 478 -0.20 -8.09 -22.36
CA PRO A 478 -0.35 -7.45 -23.68
C PRO A 478 -1.72 -7.69 -24.32
N GLN A 479 -2.24 -8.91 -24.22
CA GLN A 479 -3.55 -9.31 -24.78
C GLN A 479 -4.71 -8.51 -24.19
N ALA A 480 -4.63 -8.17 -22.90
CA ALA A 480 -5.63 -7.33 -22.25
C ALA A 480 -5.66 -5.92 -22.84
N ARG A 481 -4.49 -5.35 -23.14
CA ARG A 481 -4.35 -3.99 -23.66
C ARG A 481 -4.80 -3.84 -25.10
N SER A 482 -4.42 -4.77 -25.98
CA SER A 482 -4.92 -4.79 -27.37
C SER A 482 -6.45 -4.84 -27.38
N SER A 483 -7.03 -5.69 -26.52
CA SER A 483 -8.49 -5.77 -26.38
C SER A 483 -9.13 -4.50 -25.82
N ILE A 484 -8.46 -3.70 -24.96
CA ILE A 484 -8.97 -2.39 -24.52
C ILE A 484 -9.06 -1.44 -25.71
N LEU A 485 -7.98 -1.34 -26.50
CA LEU A 485 -7.91 -0.45 -27.65
C LEU A 485 -8.94 -0.83 -28.72
N THR A 486 -9.07 -2.11 -29.07
CA THR A 486 -10.09 -2.58 -30.04
C THR A 486 -11.53 -2.37 -29.53
N ARG A 487 -11.76 -2.41 -28.21
CA ARG A 487 -13.10 -2.18 -27.64
C ARG A 487 -13.51 -0.71 -27.57
N LEU A 488 -12.57 0.23 -27.64
CA LEU A 488 -12.87 1.66 -27.77
C LEU A 488 -13.65 1.97 -29.05
N GLU A 489 -13.49 1.14 -30.09
CA GLU A 489 -14.14 1.30 -31.39
C GLU A 489 -15.52 0.64 -31.48
N THR A 490 -15.85 -0.30 -30.57
CA THR A 490 -16.97 -1.26 -30.79
C THR A 490 -18.07 -1.25 -29.72
N SER A 491 -17.86 -0.69 -28.52
CA SER A 491 -18.85 -0.72 -27.43
C SER A 491 -19.40 0.65 -27.07
N THR A 492 -20.73 0.75 -26.85
CA THR A 492 -21.44 1.99 -26.48
C THR A 492 -21.83 2.06 -24.99
N ALA A 493 -21.91 0.94 -24.28
CA ALA A 493 -22.42 0.91 -22.89
C ALA A 493 -21.32 1.06 -21.82
N GLU A 494 -20.09 0.60 -22.09
CA GLU A 494 -18.93 0.66 -21.16
C GLU A 494 -17.82 1.62 -21.66
N THR A 495 -18.06 2.41 -22.72
CA THR A 495 -17.03 3.20 -23.42
C THR A 495 -16.25 4.12 -22.48
N ALA A 496 -16.94 4.84 -21.59
CA ALA A 496 -16.31 5.75 -20.63
C ALA A 496 -15.38 5.02 -19.64
N LEU A 497 -15.74 3.80 -19.23
CA LEU A 497 -14.90 2.98 -18.35
C LEU A 497 -13.65 2.50 -19.10
N ILE A 498 -13.84 2.01 -20.34
CA ILE A 498 -12.74 1.56 -21.20
C ILE A 498 -11.75 2.71 -21.44
N ARG A 499 -12.25 3.89 -21.81
CA ARG A 499 -11.42 5.11 -21.98
C ARG A 499 -10.64 5.44 -20.72
N THR A 500 -11.29 5.39 -19.55
CA THR A 500 -10.62 5.70 -18.28
C THR A 500 -9.54 4.68 -17.94
N PHE A 501 -9.79 3.38 -18.11
CA PHE A 501 -8.78 2.35 -17.86
C PHE A 501 -7.61 2.43 -18.85
N ALA A 502 -7.88 2.74 -20.12
CA ALA A 502 -6.84 3.01 -21.11
C ALA A 502 -5.95 4.18 -20.64
N HIS A 503 -6.57 5.31 -20.28
CA HIS A 503 -5.90 6.51 -19.79
C HIS A 503 -5.05 6.25 -18.53
N LEU A 504 -5.61 5.61 -17.51
CA LEU A 504 -4.89 5.25 -16.28
C LEU A 504 -3.72 4.29 -16.54
N THR A 505 -3.83 3.45 -17.57
CA THR A 505 -2.73 2.56 -17.99
C THR A 505 -1.55 3.34 -18.57
N VAL A 506 -1.80 4.46 -19.26
CA VAL A 506 -0.76 5.37 -19.76
C VAL A 506 -0.06 6.05 -18.59
N GLN A 507 -0.83 6.62 -17.66
CA GLN A 507 -0.29 7.28 -16.47
C GLN A 507 0.57 6.34 -15.60
N ALA A 508 0.16 5.08 -15.46
CA ALA A 508 0.89 4.08 -14.67
C ALA A 508 2.16 3.53 -15.33
N ALA A 509 2.39 3.80 -16.62
CA ALA A 509 3.50 3.20 -17.37
C ALA A 509 4.91 3.57 -16.83
N HIS A 510 5.03 4.65 -16.06
CA HIS A 510 6.30 5.16 -15.53
C HIS A 510 6.73 4.55 -14.17
N PHE A 511 5.90 3.70 -13.55
CA PHE A 511 6.07 3.26 -12.15
C PHE A 511 6.44 1.77 -11.99
N ASP A 512 6.89 1.07 -13.04
CA ASP A 512 7.12 -0.39 -12.94
C ASP A 512 8.57 -0.76 -12.54
N SER A 513 8.64 -1.54 -11.46
CA SER A 513 9.83 -2.17 -10.88
C SER A 513 9.60 -3.68 -10.74
N SER A 514 10.26 -4.43 -11.62
CA SER A 514 10.77 -5.80 -11.41
C SER A 514 9.83 -7.01 -11.28
N ASP A 515 8.53 -6.93 -10.95
CA ASP A 515 7.72 -8.17 -10.91
C ASP A 515 6.20 -7.95 -10.91
N SER A 516 5.52 -8.09 -12.07
CA SER A 516 4.17 -8.69 -12.21
C SER A 516 3.43 -8.20 -13.46
N VAL A 517 2.97 -9.13 -14.34
CA VAL A 517 1.83 -9.08 -15.30
C VAL A 517 1.65 -7.87 -16.25
N ILE A 518 2.16 -6.69 -15.94
CA ILE A 518 2.55 -5.59 -16.81
C ILE A 518 4.05 -5.73 -17.15
N LYS A 519 4.58 -6.96 -17.24
CA LYS A 519 5.75 -7.20 -18.11
C LYS A 519 5.31 -6.84 -19.53
N LEU A 520 5.53 -5.60 -19.91
CA LEU A 520 5.63 -5.22 -21.29
C LEU A 520 7.00 -5.71 -21.71
N HIS A 521 7.05 -6.99 -22.05
CA HIS A 521 8.21 -7.52 -22.72
C HIS A 521 8.44 -6.63 -23.94
N PRO A 522 9.68 -6.15 -24.18
CA PRO A 522 10.03 -5.40 -25.40
C PRO A 522 9.62 -6.10 -26.70
N SER A 523 9.28 -7.39 -26.62
CA SER A 523 9.04 -8.32 -27.73
C SER A 523 7.56 -8.62 -27.99
N ASP A 524 6.65 -8.31 -27.05
CA ASP A 524 5.27 -8.79 -27.14
C ASP A 524 4.31 -7.64 -27.46
N MET A 525 4.15 -7.45 -28.78
CA MET A 525 3.03 -6.80 -29.47
C MET A 525 3.26 -5.35 -29.93
N HIS A 526 3.32 -5.20 -31.26
CA HIS A 526 2.98 -3.98 -31.98
C HIS A 526 1.61 -3.50 -31.49
N LEU A 527 1.57 -2.45 -30.67
CA LEU A 527 0.31 -1.89 -30.18
C LEU A 527 -0.31 -1.04 -31.29
N ALA A 528 -1.17 -1.73 -32.05
CA ALA A 528 -2.09 -1.25 -33.07
C ALA A 528 -1.44 -0.57 -34.29
N GLU A 529 -1.64 -1.19 -35.46
CA GLU A 529 -1.54 -0.59 -36.79
C GLU A 529 -2.61 0.52 -36.96
N PHE A 530 -2.63 1.52 -36.09
CA PHE A 530 -3.45 2.70 -36.35
C PHE A 530 -2.70 3.52 -37.40
N GLN A 531 -3.18 3.49 -38.63
CA GLN A 531 -2.78 4.45 -39.64
C GLN A 531 -3.87 5.50 -39.73
N TYR A 532 -3.57 6.71 -39.25
CA TYR A 532 -4.51 7.82 -39.28
C TYR A 532 -4.52 8.51 -40.65
N ASP A 533 -4.91 7.76 -41.68
CA ASP A 533 -5.12 8.34 -43.02
C ASP A 533 -6.48 9.06 -43.06
N GLY A 534 -6.47 10.37 -43.30
CA GLY A 534 -7.71 11.16 -43.43
C GLY A 534 -8.45 11.43 -42.11
N LEU A 535 -7.73 11.60 -41.00
CA LEU A 535 -8.32 11.87 -39.69
C LEU A 535 -9.14 13.17 -39.67
N GLU A 536 -10.40 13.06 -39.27
CA GLU A 536 -11.28 14.20 -38.96
C GLU A 536 -11.57 14.26 -37.45
N LEU A 537 -11.67 15.48 -36.90
CA LEU A 537 -11.92 15.72 -35.48
C LEU A 537 -13.23 16.47 -35.29
N GLU A 538 -14.09 15.95 -34.41
CA GLU A 538 -15.43 16.50 -34.17
C GLU A 538 -15.53 17.38 -32.93
N SER A 539 -14.67 17.15 -31.94
CA SER A 539 -14.68 17.85 -30.66
C SER A 539 -13.30 17.86 -30.00
N LEU A 540 -13.13 18.69 -28.96
CA LEU A 540 -11.91 18.67 -28.13
C LEU A 540 -11.70 17.32 -27.42
N GLN A 541 -12.79 16.66 -27.01
CA GLN A 541 -12.71 15.33 -26.41
C GLN A 541 -12.24 14.29 -27.42
N ASP A 542 -12.77 14.34 -28.64
CA ASP A 542 -12.36 13.46 -29.74
C ASP A 542 -10.89 13.69 -30.13
N ALA A 543 -10.45 14.95 -30.17
CA ALA A 543 -9.05 15.30 -30.37
C ALA A 543 -8.13 14.70 -29.28
N LYS A 544 -8.53 14.76 -28.01
CA LYS A 544 -7.79 14.12 -26.90
C LYS A 544 -7.79 12.59 -27.03
N ASP A 545 -8.96 11.98 -27.23
CA ASP A 545 -9.12 10.52 -27.30
C ASP A 545 -8.26 9.91 -28.42
N LYS A 546 -8.05 10.64 -29.53
CA LYS A 546 -7.16 10.25 -30.64
C LYS A 546 -5.68 10.53 -30.38
N LEU A 547 -5.34 11.40 -29.42
CA LEU A 547 -3.96 11.70 -29.01
C LEU A 547 -3.44 10.72 -27.95
N ASP A 548 -4.29 10.30 -27.00
CA ASP A 548 -3.91 9.43 -25.88
C ASP A 548 -3.19 8.13 -26.31
N PRO A 549 -3.60 7.40 -27.38
CA PRO A 549 -2.87 6.22 -27.86
C PRO A 549 -1.46 6.54 -28.35
N MET A 550 -1.25 7.73 -28.93
CA MET A 550 0.07 8.18 -29.38
C MET A 550 1.00 8.43 -28.19
N ILE A 551 0.49 9.05 -27.11
CA ILE A 551 1.22 9.23 -25.85
C ILE A 551 1.62 7.87 -25.27
N ASN A 552 0.69 6.91 -25.26
CA ASN A 552 0.99 5.55 -24.80
C ASN A 552 2.09 4.86 -25.62
N ASN A 553 2.06 5.03 -26.95
CA ASN A 553 3.05 4.44 -27.85
C ASN A 553 4.43 5.06 -27.65
N MET A 554 4.51 6.39 -27.50
CA MET A 554 5.75 7.11 -27.20
C MET A 554 6.41 6.59 -25.92
N VAL A 555 5.67 6.50 -24.81
CA VAL A 555 6.21 6.06 -23.49
C VAL A 555 6.78 4.64 -23.54
N ARG A 556 6.26 3.78 -24.43
CA ARG A 556 6.72 2.39 -24.62
C ARG A 556 7.85 2.26 -25.62
N PHE A 557 7.87 3.15 -26.60
CA PHE A 557 8.87 3.18 -27.65
C PHE A 557 10.22 3.64 -27.10
N TRP A 558 10.23 4.67 -26.23
CA TRP A 558 11.44 5.23 -25.63
C TRP A 558 12.38 4.17 -24.99
N PRO A 559 11.93 3.31 -24.05
CA PRO A 559 12.82 2.32 -23.44
C PRO A 559 13.35 1.28 -24.42
N ARG A 560 12.58 0.96 -25.49
CA ARG A 560 13.01 0.02 -26.55
C ARG A 560 14.11 0.64 -27.41
N CYS A 561 13.95 1.91 -27.78
CA CYS A 561 14.99 2.68 -28.47
C CYS A 561 16.27 2.73 -27.63
N GLU A 562 16.14 3.10 -26.35
CA GLU A 562 17.28 3.20 -25.45
C GLU A 562 18.01 1.86 -25.28
N ALA A 563 17.27 0.75 -25.10
CA ALA A 563 17.86 -0.58 -24.99
C ALA A 563 18.59 -0.99 -26.29
N ALA A 564 17.99 -0.73 -27.45
CA ALA A 564 18.59 -1.04 -28.75
C ALA A 564 19.84 -0.20 -29.03
N LEU A 565 19.82 1.10 -28.73
CA LEU A 565 20.97 1.99 -28.91
C LEU A 565 22.19 1.59 -28.07
N ARG A 566 21.97 0.85 -26.98
CA ARG A 566 23.03 0.31 -26.11
C ARG A 566 23.59 -1.03 -26.60
N ASP A 567 22.92 -1.68 -27.55
CA ASP A 567 23.33 -2.97 -28.11
C ASP A 567 23.73 -2.81 -29.58
N HIS A 568 25.05 -2.79 -29.82
CA HIS A 568 25.65 -2.63 -31.15
C HIS A 568 25.30 -3.75 -32.14
N SER A 569 24.66 -4.84 -31.71
CA SER A 569 24.23 -5.95 -32.58
C SER A 569 22.79 -5.84 -33.09
N THR A 570 22.03 -4.84 -32.61
CA THR A 570 20.60 -4.68 -32.94
C THR A 570 20.39 -4.07 -34.32
N ASP A 571 19.48 -4.66 -35.12
CA ASP A 571 18.99 -4.06 -36.36
C ASP A 571 17.99 -2.93 -36.06
N TYR A 572 18.37 -1.69 -36.39
CA TYR A 572 17.57 -0.50 -36.16
C TYR A 572 16.42 -0.32 -37.16
N ALA A 573 16.38 -1.05 -38.28
CA ALA A 573 15.43 -0.80 -39.36
C ALA A 573 13.97 -0.85 -38.89
N ALA A 574 13.63 -1.81 -38.02
CA ALA A 574 12.28 -1.93 -37.46
C ALA A 574 11.91 -0.76 -36.55
N LEU A 575 12.86 -0.23 -35.77
CA LEU A 575 12.63 0.92 -34.89
C LEU A 575 12.49 2.21 -35.69
N CYS A 576 13.28 2.39 -36.75
CA CYS A 576 13.14 3.53 -37.66
C CYS A 576 11.78 3.53 -38.36
N LEU A 577 11.28 2.37 -38.80
CA LEU A 577 9.96 2.25 -39.41
C LEU A 577 8.83 2.57 -38.41
N GLU A 578 8.97 2.10 -37.17
CA GLU A 578 8.03 2.40 -36.08
C GLU A 578 8.04 3.91 -35.74
N GLN A 579 9.22 4.53 -35.61
CA GLN A 579 9.38 5.96 -35.41
C GLN A 579 8.69 6.77 -36.51
N GLN A 580 8.92 6.41 -37.78
CA GLN A 580 8.32 7.10 -38.94
C GLN A 580 6.79 6.97 -38.95
N THR A 581 6.26 5.80 -38.61
CA THR A 581 4.82 5.58 -38.48
C THR A 581 4.22 6.45 -37.39
N GLN A 582 4.83 6.49 -36.20
CA GLN A 582 4.38 7.33 -35.09
C GLN A 582 4.44 8.82 -35.44
N TYR A 583 5.53 9.26 -36.07
CA TYR A 583 5.67 10.64 -36.53
C TYR A 583 4.57 11.02 -37.53
N THR A 584 4.32 10.16 -38.52
CA THR A 584 3.30 10.40 -39.56
C THR A 584 1.91 10.52 -38.93
N ASN A 585 1.56 9.61 -38.03
CA ASN A 585 0.30 9.65 -37.28
C ASN A 585 0.13 10.95 -36.47
N LEU A 586 1.19 11.38 -35.79
CA LEU A 586 1.18 12.64 -35.05
C LEU A 586 0.97 13.85 -35.99
N GLN A 587 1.63 13.85 -37.16
CA GLN A 587 1.44 14.92 -38.15
C GLN A 587 0.01 14.95 -38.70
N HIS A 588 -0.63 13.79 -38.90
CA HIS A 588 -2.04 13.74 -39.26
C HIS A 588 -2.93 14.32 -38.16
N HIS A 589 -2.66 14.01 -36.89
CA HIS A 589 -3.38 14.59 -35.76
C HIS A 589 -3.21 16.10 -35.68
N ILE A 590 -1.98 16.62 -35.78
CA ILE A 590 -1.69 18.06 -35.76
C ILE A 590 -2.47 18.79 -36.85
N ARG A 591 -2.40 18.31 -38.11
CA ARG A 591 -3.11 18.92 -39.24
C ARG A 591 -4.63 18.87 -39.08
N ALA A 592 -5.16 17.75 -38.61
CA ALA A 592 -6.59 17.60 -38.34
C ALA A 592 -7.04 18.57 -37.22
N PHE A 593 -6.21 18.75 -36.19
CA PHE A 593 -6.47 19.66 -35.09
C PHE A 593 -6.43 21.12 -35.50
N GLU A 594 -5.43 21.54 -36.29
CA GLU A 594 -5.39 22.89 -36.88
C GLU A 594 -6.64 23.15 -37.75
N THR A 595 -7.03 22.17 -38.55
CA THR A 595 -8.22 22.23 -39.39
C THR A 595 -9.50 22.35 -38.56
N PHE A 596 -9.60 21.63 -37.45
CA PHE A 596 -10.69 21.75 -36.49
C PHE A 596 -10.72 23.14 -35.82
N LEU A 597 -9.58 23.63 -35.33
CA LEU A 597 -9.46 24.94 -34.68
C LEU A 597 -9.76 26.11 -35.62
N SER A 598 -9.57 25.96 -36.93
CA SER A 598 -9.98 26.98 -37.90
C SER A 598 -11.49 27.29 -37.83
N ARG A 599 -12.30 26.27 -37.52
CA ARG A 599 -13.77 26.31 -37.45
C ARG A 599 -14.31 26.42 -36.02
N TYR A 600 -13.58 25.91 -35.04
CA TYR A 600 -13.99 25.90 -33.63
C TYR A 600 -13.59 27.19 -32.91
N ARG A 601 -14.44 27.66 -31.98
CA ARG A 601 -14.16 28.84 -31.14
C ARG A 601 -14.39 28.47 -29.67
N PRO A 602 -13.35 28.49 -28.82
CA PRO A 602 -13.54 28.21 -27.40
C PRO A 602 -14.39 29.31 -26.76
N THR A 603 -15.39 28.90 -26.00
CA THR A 603 -16.34 29.78 -25.30
C THR A 603 -16.06 29.88 -23.81
N THR A 604 -15.34 28.90 -23.26
CA THR A 604 -14.99 28.81 -21.84
C THR A 604 -13.47 28.79 -21.64
N ALA A 605 -13.02 29.26 -20.47
CA ALA A 605 -11.61 29.16 -20.08
C ALA A 605 -11.11 27.71 -20.04
N LYS A 606 -12.00 26.76 -19.71
CA LYS A 606 -11.73 25.32 -19.76
C LYS A 606 -11.40 24.85 -21.18
N GLU A 607 -12.21 25.19 -22.17
CA GLU A 607 -11.95 24.82 -23.57
C GLU A 607 -10.63 25.39 -24.08
N THR A 608 -10.28 26.64 -23.69
CA THR A 608 -8.97 27.21 -24.00
C THR A 608 -7.83 26.39 -23.38
N ARG A 609 -7.95 25.98 -22.10
CA ARG A 609 -6.96 25.11 -21.46
C ARG A 609 -6.86 23.75 -22.14
N SER A 610 -7.97 23.16 -22.56
CA SER A 610 -7.99 21.89 -23.29
C SER A 610 -7.19 21.98 -24.59
N ILE A 611 -7.35 23.08 -25.33
CA ILE A 611 -6.58 23.36 -26.57
C ILE A 611 -5.10 23.49 -26.25
N ASP A 612 -4.75 24.31 -25.26
CA ASP A 612 -3.35 24.52 -24.86
C ASP A 612 -2.68 23.22 -24.41
N ILE A 613 -3.40 22.32 -23.70
CA ILE A 613 -2.90 21.00 -23.30
C ILE A 613 -2.66 20.09 -24.52
N ILE A 614 -3.57 20.05 -25.49
CA ILE A 614 -3.38 19.25 -26.71
C ILE A 614 -2.13 19.73 -27.47
N CYS A 615 -1.99 21.05 -27.66
CA CYS A 615 -0.81 21.62 -28.29
C CYS A 615 0.48 21.34 -27.51
N LEU A 616 0.43 21.40 -26.17
CA LEU A 616 1.57 21.08 -25.32
C LEU A 616 2.02 19.63 -25.54
N TYR A 617 1.09 18.66 -25.52
CA TYR A 617 1.42 17.27 -25.77
C TYR A 617 1.88 17.00 -27.20
N GLN A 618 1.33 17.68 -28.21
CA GLN A 618 1.82 17.59 -29.59
C GLN A 618 3.30 17.99 -29.68
N ILE A 619 3.72 19.07 -29.01
CA ILE A 619 5.14 19.49 -28.97
C ILE A 619 6.02 18.41 -28.33
N ILE A 620 5.61 17.87 -27.17
CA ILE A 620 6.40 16.85 -26.46
C ILE A 620 6.48 15.55 -27.27
N LEU A 621 5.39 15.16 -27.93
CA LEU A 621 5.38 13.98 -28.79
C LEU A 621 6.29 14.16 -30.01
N THR A 622 6.25 15.32 -30.67
CA THR A 622 7.12 15.61 -31.83
C THR A 622 8.59 15.53 -31.43
N THR A 623 8.98 16.31 -30.41
CA THR A 623 10.37 16.37 -29.94
C THR A 623 10.86 15.03 -29.41
N GLY A 624 9.99 14.26 -28.74
CA GLY A 624 10.28 12.90 -28.32
C GLY A 624 10.52 11.96 -29.51
N ILE A 625 9.50 11.77 -30.35
CA ILE A 625 9.56 10.81 -31.47
C ILE A 625 10.78 11.07 -32.35
N GLU A 626 11.11 12.31 -32.67
CA GLU A 626 12.28 12.64 -33.50
C GLU A 626 13.63 12.35 -32.82
N SER A 627 13.71 12.44 -31.49
CA SER A 627 14.97 12.33 -30.73
C SER A 627 15.27 10.95 -30.16
N PHE A 628 14.29 10.03 -30.11
CA PHE A 628 14.43 8.75 -29.39
C PHE A 628 15.52 7.81 -29.92
N LEU A 629 15.92 7.95 -31.19
CA LEU A 629 17.00 7.18 -31.81
C LEU A 629 18.36 7.92 -31.79
N GLU A 630 18.50 8.96 -30.98
CA GLU A 630 19.72 9.75 -30.84
C GLU A 630 20.31 9.58 -29.43
N LEU A 631 21.60 9.25 -29.35
CA LEU A 631 22.32 9.02 -28.09
C LEU A 631 22.87 10.32 -27.50
N ARG A 632 23.06 11.35 -28.32
CA ARG A 632 23.68 12.61 -27.88
C ARG A 632 22.67 13.49 -27.17
N GLU A 633 22.92 13.78 -25.89
CA GLU A 633 22.14 14.77 -25.14
C GLU A 633 22.24 16.19 -25.73
N THR A 634 23.22 16.47 -26.59
CA THR A 634 23.30 17.74 -27.33
C THR A 634 22.27 17.88 -28.43
N ALA A 635 21.67 16.77 -28.88
CA ALA A 635 20.67 16.81 -29.94
C ALA A 635 19.39 17.52 -29.51
N TYR A 636 19.10 17.59 -28.21
CA TYR A 636 17.92 18.28 -27.69
C TYR A 636 17.99 19.81 -27.77
N ASP A 637 19.18 20.38 -28.03
CA ASP A 637 19.37 21.83 -28.14
C ASP A 637 18.66 22.43 -29.35
N GLN A 638 18.50 21.65 -30.43
CA GLN A 638 17.80 22.12 -31.63
C GLN A 638 16.32 22.43 -31.36
N TYR A 639 15.76 21.90 -30.27
CA TYR A 639 14.35 22.06 -29.90
C TYR A 639 14.10 23.21 -28.92
N GLN A 640 15.04 24.16 -28.79
CA GLN A 640 14.94 25.24 -27.80
C GLN A 640 13.68 26.10 -27.97
N ASP A 641 13.25 26.35 -29.21
CA ASP A 641 12.05 27.14 -29.50
C ASP A 641 10.76 26.37 -29.15
N GLU A 642 10.73 25.07 -29.43
CA GLU A 642 9.69 24.14 -29.01
C GLU A 642 9.58 24.10 -27.48
N TRP A 643 10.71 24.02 -26.77
CA TRP A 643 10.75 24.07 -25.30
C TRP A 643 10.20 25.37 -24.74
N LYS A 644 10.58 26.52 -25.31
CA LYS A 644 10.01 27.83 -24.93
C LYS A 644 8.50 27.86 -25.15
N ARG A 645 8.02 27.35 -26.29
CA ARG A 645 6.57 27.27 -26.59
C ARG A 645 5.83 26.36 -25.59
N ALA A 646 6.38 25.20 -25.27
CA ALA A 646 5.81 24.27 -24.29
C ALA A 646 5.69 24.92 -22.89
N VAL A 647 6.74 25.56 -22.40
CA VAL A 647 6.74 26.25 -21.10
C VAL A 647 5.75 27.43 -21.11
N ASN A 648 5.68 28.20 -22.20
CA ASN A 648 4.70 29.28 -22.34
C ASN A 648 3.24 28.77 -22.29
N LEU A 649 2.95 27.60 -22.90
CA LEU A 649 1.62 26.99 -22.83
C LEU A 649 1.30 26.56 -21.39
N ALA A 650 2.24 25.92 -20.69
CA ALA A 650 2.07 25.54 -19.30
C ALA A 650 1.80 26.75 -18.38
N GLU A 651 2.52 27.85 -18.57
CA GLU A 651 2.28 29.12 -17.87
C GLU A 651 0.88 29.68 -18.12
N LYS A 652 0.40 29.65 -19.36
CA LYS A 652 -0.96 30.08 -19.72
C LYS A 652 -2.02 29.22 -19.03
N ILE A 653 -1.84 27.90 -19.02
CA ILE A 653 -2.77 26.96 -18.36
C ILE A 653 -2.84 27.24 -16.86
N ILE A 654 -1.69 27.38 -16.20
CA ILE A 654 -1.61 27.68 -14.76
C ILE A 654 -2.26 29.04 -14.46
N THR A 655 -1.98 30.05 -15.27
CA THR A 655 -2.57 31.39 -15.11
C THR A 655 -4.09 31.36 -15.30
N SER A 656 -4.58 30.61 -16.29
CA SER A 656 -6.02 30.41 -16.52
C SER A 656 -6.70 29.82 -15.28
N PHE A 657 -6.14 28.78 -14.66
CA PHE A 657 -6.66 28.24 -13.41
C PHE A 657 -6.65 29.25 -12.25
N LYS A 658 -5.56 30.02 -12.11
CA LYS A 658 -5.46 31.10 -11.11
C LYS A 658 -6.53 32.16 -11.30
N THR A 659 -6.80 32.56 -12.54
CA THR A 659 -7.82 33.58 -12.84
C THR A 659 -9.24 33.09 -12.61
N GLU A 660 -9.55 31.84 -12.92
CA GLU A 660 -10.88 31.26 -12.71
C GLU A 660 -11.19 31.08 -11.21
N ARG A 661 -10.16 30.81 -10.39
CA ARG A 661 -10.31 30.52 -8.97
C ARG A 661 -9.69 31.63 -8.13
N ALA A 662 -10.41 32.74 -8.02
CA ALA A 662 -10.05 33.97 -7.31
C ALA A 662 -9.61 33.79 -5.83
N ASP A 663 -9.88 32.64 -5.19
CA ASP A 663 -9.57 32.35 -3.79
C ASP A 663 -8.28 31.52 -3.58
N ASN A 664 -7.34 31.47 -4.53
CA ASN A 664 -6.05 30.76 -4.45
C ASN A 664 -6.09 29.22 -4.27
N HIS A 665 -7.26 28.58 -4.29
CA HIS A 665 -7.35 27.11 -4.22
C HIS A 665 -7.33 26.50 -5.63
N LEU A 666 -6.13 26.46 -6.21
CA LEU A 666 -5.87 25.74 -7.44
C LEU A 666 -6.25 24.26 -7.28
N PRO A 667 -6.65 23.56 -8.36
CA PRO A 667 -6.87 22.11 -8.26
C PRO A 667 -5.60 21.43 -7.76
N ASN A 668 -5.66 20.78 -6.59
CA ASN A 668 -4.60 19.93 -6.06
C ASN A 668 -4.64 18.51 -6.68
N VAL A 669 -5.72 18.16 -7.39
CA VAL A 669 -5.87 16.91 -8.13
C VAL A 669 -6.48 17.15 -9.51
N VAL A 670 -5.94 16.47 -10.52
CA VAL A 670 -6.43 16.44 -11.90
C VAL A 670 -6.45 14.98 -12.37
N SER A 671 -7.54 14.53 -13.01
CA SER A 671 -7.62 13.15 -13.51
C SER A 671 -6.92 12.96 -14.85
N ASP A 672 -6.97 13.99 -15.69
CA ASP A 672 -6.33 13.98 -17.00
C ASP A 672 -4.81 14.12 -16.92
N LEU A 673 -4.16 13.84 -18.04
CA LEU A 673 -2.76 14.16 -18.30
C LEU A 673 -2.66 15.68 -18.49
N GLY A 674 -1.96 16.37 -17.58
CA GLY A 674 -1.88 17.83 -17.55
C GLY A 674 -0.50 18.37 -17.96
N VAL A 675 0.02 19.33 -17.20
CA VAL A 675 1.29 19.99 -17.49
C VAL A 675 2.49 19.26 -16.89
N LEU A 676 2.32 18.38 -15.90
CA LEU A 676 3.43 17.80 -15.15
C LEU A 676 4.37 16.95 -16.00
N LEU A 677 3.82 16.06 -16.83
CA LEU A 677 4.62 15.18 -17.70
C LEU A 677 5.36 15.95 -18.83
N PRO A 678 4.72 16.90 -19.54
CA PRO A 678 5.44 17.80 -20.43
C PRO A 678 6.57 18.57 -19.76
N LEU A 679 6.31 19.15 -18.59
CA LEU A 679 7.30 19.93 -17.87
C LEU A 679 8.47 19.09 -17.37
N VAL A 680 8.23 17.85 -16.93
CA VAL A 680 9.34 16.96 -16.53
C VAL A 680 10.20 16.57 -17.74
N TRP A 681 9.60 16.34 -18.90
CA TRP A 681 10.34 16.08 -20.14
C TRP A 681 11.25 17.25 -20.52
N VAL A 682 10.70 18.47 -20.55
CA VAL A 682 11.48 19.69 -20.79
C VAL A 682 12.57 19.86 -19.73
N GLY A 683 12.22 19.65 -18.45
CA GLY A 683 13.15 19.79 -17.34
C GLY A 683 14.36 18.85 -17.42
N PHE A 684 14.16 17.61 -17.89
CA PHE A 684 15.22 16.63 -18.05
C PHE A 684 16.03 16.82 -19.33
N LYS A 685 15.41 17.19 -20.46
CA LYS A 685 16.08 17.21 -21.77
C LYS A 685 16.57 18.59 -22.21
N CYS A 686 15.98 19.67 -21.72
CA CYS A 686 16.42 21.02 -22.06
C CYS A 686 17.62 21.43 -21.19
N ARG A 687 18.74 21.80 -21.84
CA ARG A 687 19.99 22.22 -21.18
C ARG A 687 20.09 23.74 -20.95
N ASP A 688 19.14 24.50 -21.46
CA ASP A 688 19.04 25.94 -21.23
C ASP A 688 18.65 26.23 -19.78
N VAL A 689 19.48 27.01 -19.10
CA VAL A 689 19.35 27.30 -17.66
C VAL A 689 18.10 28.11 -17.35
N GLU A 690 17.72 29.05 -18.22
CA GLU A 690 16.57 29.93 -18.00
C GLU A 690 15.26 29.16 -18.20
N ILE A 691 15.17 28.34 -19.25
CA ILE A 691 14.01 27.48 -19.50
C ILE A 691 13.83 26.49 -18.34
N ARG A 692 14.91 25.85 -17.88
CA ARG A 692 14.86 24.90 -16.77
C ARG A 692 14.49 25.58 -15.45
N ALA A 693 14.97 26.79 -15.20
CA ALA A 693 14.56 27.58 -14.03
C ALA A 693 13.07 27.93 -14.05
N ARG A 694 12.52 28.26 -15.23
CA ARG A 694 11.07 28.48 -15.40
C ARG A 694 10.27 27.21 -15.12
N VAL A 695 10.69 26.06 -15.65
CA VAL A 695 10.07 24.75 -15.36
C VAL A 695 10.01 24.48 -13.85
N LEU A 696 11.14 24.66 -13.15
CA LEU A 696 11.20 24.49 -11.68
C LEU A 696 10.25 25.47 -10.96
N GLY A 697 10.18 26.72 -11.41
CA GLY A 697 9.23 27.71 -10.89
C GLY A 697 7.77 27.30 -11.10
N LEU A 698 7.44 26.68 -12.24
CA LEU A 698 6.08 26.24 -12.54
C LEU A 698 5.60 25.14 -11.60
N PHE A 699 6.44 24.13 -11.32
CA PHE A 699 6.10 23.07 -10.35
C PHE A 699 5.80 23.64 -8.96
N GLN A 700 6.54 24.67 -8.53
CA GLN A 700 6.28 25.35 -7.25
C GLN A 700 5.02 26.21 -7.29
N SER A 701 4.71 26.80 -8.45
CA SER A 701 3.61 27.74 -8.61
C SER A 701 2.22 27.10 -8.62
N TRP A 702 2.15 25.78 -8.85
CA TRP A 702 0.94 24.97 -8.84
C TRP A 702 1.25 23.58 -8.27
N SER A 703 1.20 23.46 -6.94
CA SER A 703 1.34 22.17 -6.27
C SER A 703 0.07 21.35 -6.45
N HIS A 704 0.17 20.26 -7.20
CA HIS A 704 -0.95 19.36 -7.49
C HIS A 704 -0.47 17.97 -7.93
N ARG A 705 -1.45 17.08 -8.13
CA ARG A 705 -1.31 15.70 -8.61
C ARG A 705 -2.04 15.50 -9.93
N GLU A 706 -1.39 14.81 -10.86
CA GLU A 706 -1.96 14.36 -12.14
C GLU A 706 -1.88 12.83 -12.20
N GLY A 707 -2.98 12.16 -11.83
CA GLY A 707 -2.95 10.72 -11.58
C GLY A 707 -1.89 10.35 -10.53
N PRO A 708 -0.88 9.51 -10.85
CA PRO A 708 0.19 9.15 -9.93
C PRO A 708 1.31 10.20 -9.82
N HIS A 709 1.34 11.22 -10.68
CA HIS A 709 2.42 12.19 -10.72
C HIS A 709 2.18 13.33 -9.72
N ASP A 710 3.16 13.61 -8.86
CA ASP A 710 3.12 14.69 -7.88
C ASP A 710 4.12 15.78 -8.25
N SER A 711 3.63 17.02 -8.42
CA SER A 711 4.43 18.20 -8.77
C SER A 711 5.66 18.41 -7.87
N THR A 712 5.54 18.16 -6.58
CA THR A 712 6.62 18.38 -5.61
C THR A 712 7.72 17.35 -5.81
N VAL A 713 7.34 16.08 -6.03
CA VAL A 713 8.30 15.01 -6.32
C VAL A 713 9.05 15.29 -7.62
N LEU A 714 8.33 15.69 -8.67
CA LEU A 714 8.94 16.01 -9.98
C LEU A 714 9.86 17.23 -9.92
N PHE A 715 9.51 18.26 -9.13
CA PHE A 715 10.38 19.41 -8.88
C PHE A 715 11.74 18.98 -8.35
N TYR A 716 11.75 18.13 -7.30
CA TYR A 716 13.01 17.65 -6.72
C TYR A 716 13.79 16.81 -7.73
N GLN A 717 13.14 15.92 -8.48
CA GLN A 717 13.80 15.12 -9.51
C GLN A 717 14.51 15.97 -10.56
N VAL A 718 13.81 16.95 -11.16
CA VAL A 718 14.41 17.84 -12.18
C VAL A 718 15.54 18.68 -11.60
N ARG A 719 15.37 19.19 -10.37
CA ARG A 719 16.38 20.01 -9.70
C ARG A 719 17.67 19.23 -9.44
N GLU A 720 17.57 18.01 -8.92
CA GLU A 720 18.74 17.19 -8.65
C GLU A 720 19.44 16.74 -9.95
N THR A 721 18.69 16.41 -11.02
CA THR A 721 19.28 16.17 -12.34
C THR A 721 20.11 17.36 -12.81
N ALA A 722 19.54 18.55 -12.72
CA ALA A 722 20.20 19.77 -13.15
C ALA A 722 21.47 20.07 -12.34
N ALA A 723 21.49 19.73 -11.05
CA ALA A 723 22.65 19.89 -10.20
C ALA A 723 23.79 18.93 -10.63
N ILE A 724 23.46 17.67 -10.88
CA ILE A 724 24.44 16.65 -11.30
C ILE A 724 25.04 16.98 -12.65
N GLU A 725 24.24 17.40 -13.62
CA GLU A 725 24.76 17.81 -14.94
C GLU A 725 25.77 18.96 -14.84
N ARG A 726 25.53 19.92 -13.94
CA ARG A 726 26.45 21.04 -13.70
C ARG A 726 27.76 20.58 -13.06
N GLU A 727 27.71 19.61 -12.16
CA GLU A 727 28.91 19.02 -11.54
C GLU A 727 29.71 18.18 -12.55
N ALA A 728 29.01 17.44 -13.41
CA ALA A 728 29.62 16.61 -14.46
C ALA A 728 30.22 17.43 -15.61
N ALA A 729 29.70 18.63 -15.90
CA ALA A 729 30.23 19.52 -16.95
C ALA A 729 31.70 19.96 -16.73
N GLY A 730 32.28 19.69 -15.55
CA GLY A 730 33.70 19.92 -15.24
C GLY A 730 34.61 18.68 -15.34
N GLN A 731 34.09 17.50 -15.71
CA GLN A 731 34.85 16.27 -15.88
C GLN A 731 34.55 15.69 -17.28
N ASP A 732 35.57 15.21 -17.99
CA ASP A 732 35.39 14.59 -19.32
C ASP A 732 34.56 13.29 -19.21
N GLY A 733 33.24 13.43 -19.25
CA GLY A 733 32.29 12.32 -19.24
C GLY A 733 30.84 12.77 -19.10
N TYR A 734 29.94 12.15 -19.87
CA TYR A 734 28.50 12.41 -19.76
C TYR A 734 27.87 11.45 -18.72
N ALA A 735 26.98 11.99 -17.88
CA ALA A 735 26.17 11.21 -16.95
C ALA A 735 24.74 11.08 -17.50
N VAL A 736 24.32 9.85 -17.83
CA VAL A 736 22.92 9.55 -18.16
C VAL A 736 22.20 9.15 -16.88
N LEU A 737 21.21 9.95 -16.47
CA LEU A 737 20.40 9.69 -15.28
C LEU A 737 19.15 8.87 -15.63
N PHE A 738 19.09 7.65 -15.12
CA PHE A 738 17.84 6.88 -15.05
C PHE A 738 17.04 7.29 -13.83
N TYR A 739 15.75 7.59 -14.04
CA TYR A 739 14.77 7.66 -12.97
C TYR A 739 13.72 6.57 -13.19
N ALA A 740 13.79 5.53 -12.38
CA ALA A 740 12.64 4.66 -12.12
C ALA A 740 12.32 4.77 -10.63
N LEU A 741 11.05 4.97 -10.29
CA LEU A 741 10.57 4.74 -8.92
C LEU A 741 10.66 3.23 -8.67
N SER A 742 11.85 2.80 -8.26
CA SER A 742 12.17 1.38 -8.01
C SER A 742 11.40 0.82 -6.81
N ASP A 743 10.98 1.68 -5.88
CA ASP A 743 10.06 1.34 -4.79
C ASP A 743 9.18 2.56 -4.45
N PRO A 744 7.87 2.52 -4.74
CA PRO A 744 6.94 3.60 -4.42
C PRO A 744 6.77 3.85 -2.91
N GLU A 745 7.02 2.86 -2.05
CA GLU A 745 6.90 2.99 -0.59
C GLU A 745 8.17 3.57 0.06
N ALA A 746 9.34 3.34 -0.53
CA ALA A 746 10.61 3.79 0.04
C ALA A 746 10.96 5.24 -0.33
N ARG A 747 10.34 5.83 -1.36
CA ARG A 747 10.80 7.07 -2.02
C ARG A 747 12.31 7.04 -2.31
N GLU A 748 12.88 5.84 -2.47
CA GLU A 748 14.30 5.65 -2.76
C GLU A 748 14.49 5.93 -4.25
N LEU A 749 15.10 7.08 -4.54
CA LEU A 749 15.65 7.40 -5.85
C LEU A 749 16.86 6.47 -6.09
N GLN A 750 16.73 5.48 -6.96
CA GLN A 750 17.91 4.80 -7.48
C GLN A 750 18.54 5.69 -8.56
N MET A 751 19.45 6.57 -8.15
CA MET A 751 20.39 7.19 -9.09
C MET A 751 21.44 6.15 -9.48
N GLN A 752 21.33 5.60 -10.69
CA GLN A 752 22.49 4.97 -11.32
C GLN A 752 23.31 6.07 -12.00
N GLN A 753 24.34 6.56 -11.32
CA GLN A 753 25.39 7.36 -11.95
C GLN A 753 26.21 6.41 -12.84
N ARG A 754 26.14 6.57 -14.17
CA ARG A 754 27.12 5.96 -15.08
C ARG A 754 27.92 7.07 -15.73
N VAL A 755 29.20 7.14 -15.35
CA VAL A 755 30.20 7.96 -16.03
C VAL A 755 30.62 7.17 -17.27
N PHE A 756 30.33 7.71 -18.46
CA PHE A 756 30.95 7.22 -19.68
C PHE A 756 32.22 8.04 -19.93
N THR A 757 33.38 7.39 -19.85
CA THR A 757 34.59 7.90 -20.49
C THR A 757 34.47 7.60 -21.97
N MET A 758 34.47 8.63 -22.82
CA MET A 758 34.78 8.44 -24.22
C MET A 758 36.27 8.10 -24.30
N ASP A 759 36.62 6.82 -24.22
CA ASP A 759 37.91 6.40 -24.71
C ASP A 759 37.88 6.49 -26.24
N GLU A 760 38.73 7.35 -26.77
CA GLU A 760 39.06 7.48 -28.19
C GLU A 760 39.41 6.11 -28.79
N LYS A 761 38.62 5.65 -29.77
CA LYS A 761 39.06 5.30 -31.13
C LYS A 761 37.94 4.78 -32.02
#